data_AF-E9S9Q7-F1
#
_entry.id   AF-E9S9Q7-F1
#
_cell.length_a   1.000
_cell.length_b   1.000
_cell.length_c   1.000
_cell.angle_alpha   90.00
_cell.angle_beta   90.00
_cell.angle_gamma   90.00
#
_symmetry.space_group_name_H-M   'P 1'
#
loop_
_entity.id
_entity.type
_entity.pdbx_description
1 polymer ?
#
loop_
_entity_poly.entity_id
_entity_poly.type
_entity_poly.pdbx_seq_one_letter_code
_entity_poly.pdbx_strand_id
1 'polypeptide(L)'
;MKKHLMALLAALISFAAAECLPLNGAAMSAEDDGLIVVSLGDSYSSGEGILPFYSQEKDTSEKVADLDWLSHRSRGSWIGTLVVGNDRPLSESRNSRWFFAAATGAKTSHISRDQQARVYSYEGYSGTAYLPKQLSVITDNGLQGKVDYVTLTIGGNDIGFPKLIKNTIMHSSAAFQKDIEALWKDFNAADGIRDDIKACYYDIAEAVGPQAAIIVAGYPPLLDPDGIPFSARSGFISVSAENCKLLNEAAAEFNKRLSEIVEECQRDGMNIRFVDVADSFAGHEAFTDDPYIFPIRAGSGSQDIDDSNMVNQSTLHPNEKGAAVYAAAVQAVIDSDGNGKPVNACEVSLSDGYNAAVSFADCDDSVRSAEFSAGDTVTVSVSPISDIIAETSNPVWTVSSGEVSYECETSADGTTVTFTMPENSVTVSCGYSLQKSMVVGSSLSLGGDIGVNIYVLPDAETAKGGYAAVMGPNDKTPHRFEFADMPLTANGYRVGSSVYLSQQDGEVRVRLYDADGKAQTLYTIGGKKLGGSYTASVEKYIEHIKADSGSFDPKLTELADALKYVGACTQQYLGIEDTVNTAPADIADVTSADVEKYRAVSSGSKPDGFSYIGIAPILKGGTAIRLYYTAPSDKLPTVTLNGMTLESVKCGDSFYVEIPAVNCRELDKVCTVCFDSFKIRVSALSYVWSVLDKYGSTDEEPELTALCKALYNYSQKADAYFAK
;
A
#
# COMPACT_ATOMS: atom_id res chain seq x y z
N MET A 1 -14.00 45.09 34.87
CA MET A 1 -13.58 44.44 36.13
C MET A 1 -12.82 43.18 35.76
N LYS A 2 -11.49 43.23 35.78
CA LYS A 2 -10.61 42.65 36.82
C LYS A 2 -10.62 41.12 36.77
N LYS A 3 -9.60 40.50 36.17
CA LYS A 3 -8.29 40.13 36.77
C LYS A 3 -8.35 38.83 37.60
N HIS A 4 -7.46 37.91 37.21
CA HIS A 4 -6.90 36.76 37.95
C HIS A 4 -7.69 35.44 37.94
N LEU A 5 -7.14 34.44 37.22
CA LEU A 5 -6.34 33.40 37.89
C LEU A 5 -5.35 32.76 36.90
N MET A 6 -4.07 32.83 37.24
CA MET A 6 -2.95 32.10 36.64
C MET A 6 -2.38 31.17 37.72
N ALA A 7 -1.74 30.08 37.26
CA ALA A 7 -0.66 29.32 37.91
C ALA A 7 -1.00 28.30 39.01
N LEU A 8 -0.65 27.03 38.69
CA LEU A 8 -0.04 25.93 39.48
C LEU A 8 -0.61 24.61 38.94
N LEU A 9 0.17 23.69 38.36
CA LEU A 9 1.28 23.00 39.01
C LEU A 9 2.29 22.49 37.96
N ALA A 10 3.57 22.77 38.19
CA ALA A 10 4.71 22.05 37.63
C ALA A 10 5.61 21.61 38.80
N ALA A 11 6.24 20.45 38.63
CA ALA A 11 7.51 19.98 39.21
C ALA A 11 7.50 18.88 40.31
N LEU A 12 8.38 17.89 40.02
CA LEU A 12 9.17 16.98 40.89
C LEU A 12 8.46 15.71 41.39
N ILE A 13 9.00 14.49 41.26
CA ILE A 13 10.36 14.03 41.67
C ILE A 13 10.94 12.97 40.70
N SER A 14 12.27 13.00 40.59
CA SER A 14 13.17 12.17 39.76
C SER A 14 13.88 11.08 40.59
N PHE A 15 14.65 10.21 39.90
CA PHE A 15 15.67 9.23 40.33
C PHE A 15 15.27 7.78 40.65
N ALA A 16 15.70 6.86 39.76
CA ALA A 16 16.73 5.87 40.09
C ALA A 16 17.42 5.37 38.80
N ALA A 17 18.68 5.78 38.63
CA ALA A 17 19.67 5.11 37.80
C ALA A 17 20.41 4.09 38.68
N ALA A 18 20.67 2.90 38.15
CA ALA A 18 21.69 1.97 38.64
C ALA A 18 22.24 1.26 37.39
N GLU A 19 23.39 1.69 36.88
CA GLU A 19 24.75 1.24 37.25
C GLU A 19 25.28 0.26 36.18
N CYS A 20 26.07 0.85 35.28
CA CYS A 20 27.02 0.16 34.41
C CYS A 20 28.28 -0.12 35.23
N LEU A 21 28.77 -1.36 35.25
CA LEU A 21 30.18 -1.68 35.49
C LEU A 21 30.62 -2.90 34.66
N PRO A 22 31.93 -3.00 34.32
CA PRO A 22 32.43 -3.64 33.11
C PRO A 22 33.16 -4.98 33.38
N LEU A 23 33.96 -5.43 32.39
CA LEU A 23 34.82 -6.63 32.27
C LEU A 23 34.13 -7.78 31.49
N ASN A 24 34.72 -8.41 30.47
CA ASN A 24 36.12 -8.51 30.06
C ASN A 24 36.18 -8.89 28.58
N GLY A 25 37.22 -8.42 27.88
CA GLY A 25 37.58 -8.94 26.57
C GLY A 25 37.94 -10.42 26.66
N ALA A 26 37.18 -11.24 25.94
CA ALA A 26 37.68 -12.44 25.32
C ALA A 26 37.45 -12.23 23.82
N ALA A 27 38.52 -12.29 23.03
CA ALA A 27 38.44 -12.35 21.59
C ALA A 27 37.62 -13.61 21.23
N MET A 28 36.33 -13.42 20.94
CA MET A 28 35.53 -14.45 20.29
C MET A 28 35.89 -14.39 18.80
N SER A 29 36.60 -15.43 18.40
CA SER A 29 36.64 -15.98 17.05
C SER A 29 35.46 -15.50 16.18
N ALA A 30 35.75 -14.98 14.99
CA ALA A 30 34.77 -14.76 13.94
C ALA A 30 33.91 -16.02 13.76
N GLU A 31 32.67 -16.00 14.24
CA GLU A 31 31.69 -17.06 14.02
C GLU A 31 30.94 -16.73 12.73
N ASP A 32 31.28 -17.46 11.68
CA ASP A 32 30.49 -17.75 10.46
C ASP A 32 29.15 -17.00 10.30
N ASP A 33 29.23 -15.82 9.66
CA ASP A 33 28.20 -14.80 9.40
C ASP A 33 27.18 -15.24 8.32
N GLY A 34 26.71 -16.48 8.40
CA GLY A 34 25.88 -17.10 7.35
C GLY A 34 24.46 -16.52 7.27
N LEU A 35 24.03 -16.25 6.04
CA LEU A 35 22.77 -15.63 5.65
C LEU A 35 21.52 -16.32 6.24
N ILE A 36 20.50 -15.53 6.57
CA ILE A 36 19.19 -15.94 7.09
C ILE A 36 18.13 -15.79 5.99
N VAL A 37 17.42 -16.89 5.72
CA VAL A 37 16.35 -16.95 4.73
C VAL A 37 15.01 -17.24 5.39
N VAL A 38 13.99 -16.46 5.03
CA VAL A 38 12.59 -16.69 5.43
C VAL A 38 11.77 -17.01 4.18
N SER A 39 11.01 -18.09 4.22
CA SER A 39 10.23 -18.53 3.06
C SER A 39 8.75 -18.57 3.37
N LEU A 40 8.01 -17.73 2.67
CA LEU A 40 6.58 -17.50 2.84
C LEU A 40 5.83 -18.00 1.59
N GLY A 41 4.51 -17.83 1.59
CA GLY A 41 3.70 -18.00 0.40
C GLY A 41 2.66 -19.11 0.49
N ASP A 42 2.17 -19.52 -0.67
CA ASP A 42 1.07 -20.46 -0.83
C ASP A 42 1.52 -21.89 -1.16
N SER A 43 0.64 -22.67 -1.81
CA SER A 43 0.86 -24.08 -2.12
C SER A 43 2.07 -24.32 -3.04
N TYR A 44 2.36 -23.39 -3.97
CA TYR A 44 3.50 -23.48 -4.87
C TYR A 44 4.83 -23.30 -4.14
N SER A 45 4.86 -22.50 -3.08
CA SER A 45 6.01 -22.37 -2.17
C SER A 45 6.09 -23.52 -1.18
N SER A 46 4.95 -24.00 -0.65
CA SER A 46 4.92 -25.10 0.30
C SER A 46 5.39 -26.44 -0.30
N GLY A 47 5.24 -26.61 -1.62
CA GLY A 47 5.56 -27.85 -2.34
C GLY A 47 4.42 -28.87 -2.33
N GLU A 48 3.18 -28.39 -2.41
CA GLU A 48 1.96 -29.22 -2.44
C GLU A 48 2.10 -30.38 -3.45
N GLY A 49 1.79 -31.59 -3.00
CA GLY A 49 1.89 -32.81 -3.80
C GLY A 49 3.26 -33.49 -3.85
N ILE A 50 4.34 -32.83 -3.43
CA ILE A 50 5.68 -33.43 -3.38
C ILE A 50 5.88 -34.07 -2.00
N LEU A 51 5.93 -35.39 -1.95
CA LEU A 51 6.13 -36.13 -0.70
C LEU A 51 7.63 -36.38 -0.43
N PRO A 52 8.06 -36.52 0.85
CA PRO A 52 7.23 -36.43 2.04
C PRO A 52 7.02 -34.99 2.52
N PHE A 53 5.85 -34.73 3.10
CA PHE A 53 5.64 -33.52 3.91
C PHE A 53 6.36 -33.67 5.26
N TYR A 54 6.74 -32.56 5.87
CA TYR A 54 7.22 -32.57 7.26
C TYR A 54 6.15 -33.18 8.18
N SER A 55 6.59 -34.01 9.14
CA SER A 55 5.71 -34.72 10.09
C SER A 55 4.74 -35.74 9.47
N GLN A 56 4.91 -36.08 8.18
CA GLN A 56 4.09 -37.11 7.51
C GLN A 56 4.21 -38.50 8.15
N GLU A 57 5.36 -38.82 8.72
CA GLU A 57 5.66 -40.08 9.39
C GLU A 57 5.01 -40.23 10.78
N LYS A 58 4.41 -39.15 11.33
CA LYS A 58 3.72 -39.22 12.63
C LYS A 58 2.42 -40.01 12.51
N ASP A 59 1.98 -40.55 13.64
CA ASP A 59 0.66 -41.15 13.78
C ASP A 59 -0.43 -40.12 13.44
N THR A 60 -1.54 -40.57 12.87
CA THR A 60 -2.63 -39.73 12.37
C THR A 60 -3.12 -38.71 13.40
N SER A 61 -3.26 -39.10 14.68
CA SER A 61 -3.69 -38.19 15.75
C SER A 61 -2.71 -37.06 16.04
N GLU A 62 -1.41 -37.27 15.84
CA GLU A 62 -0.38 -36.25 16.04
C GLU A 62 -0.18 -35.40 14.78
N LYS A 63 -0.28 -36.05 13.61
CA LYS A 63 -0.19 -35.46 12.29
C LYS A 63 -1.25 -34.37 12.07
N VAL A 64 -2.52 -34.64 12.39
CA VAL A 64 -3.60 -33.65 12.26
C VAL A 64 -3.52 -32.50 13.28
N ALA A 65 -2.62 -32.57 14.26
CA ALA A 65 -2.29 -31.48 15.17
C ALA A 65 -0.99 -30.74 14.78
N ASP A 66 -0.25 -31.24 13.79
CA ASP A 66 1.02 -30.69 13.37
C ASP A 66 0.83 -29.65 12.26
N LEU A 67 1.28 -28.42 12.53
CA LEU A 67 1.08 -27.30 11.62
C LEU A 67 1.89 -27.45 10.32
N ASP A 68 3.06 -28.09 10.33
CA ASP A 68 3.84 -28.30 9.10
C ASP A 68 3.13 -29.27 8.16
N TRP A 69 2.57 -30.36 8.70
CA TRP A 69 1.79 -31.30 7.91
C TRP A 69 0.50 -30.67 7.41
N LEU A 70 -0.25 -29.96 8.28
CA LEU A 70 -1.47 -29.25 7.89
C LEU A 70 -1.23 -28.16 6.83
N SER A 71 -0.04 -27.56 6.82
CA SER A 71 0.41 -26.61 5.79
C SER A 71 0.90 -27.26 4.50
N HIS A 72 1.04 -28.60 4.45
CA HIS A 72 1.62 -29.36 3.35
C HIS A 72 3.03 -28.87 2.97
N ARG A 73 3.85 -28.54 3.97
CA ARG A 73 5.24 -28.16 3.76
C ARG A 73 6.03 -29.40 3.35
N SER A 74 6.47 -29.43 2.11
CA SER A 74 7.27 -30.51 1.54
C SER A 74 8.74 -30.40 1.90
N ARG A 75 9.39 -31.54 2.09
CA ARG A 75 10.86 -31.63 2.14
C ARG A 75 11.51 -31.45 0.77
N GLY A 76 10.74 -31.62 -0.32
CA GLY A 76 11.17 -31.43 -1.69
C GLY A 76 10.60 -30.16 -2.35
N SER A 77 10.16 -29.17 -1.57
CA SER A 77 9.77 -27.87 -2.14
C SER A 77 10.97 -27.22 -2.81
N TRP A 78 10.73 -26.48 -3.91
CA TRP A 78 11.79 -25.79 -4.65
C TRP A 78 12.60 -24.86 -3.73
N ILE A 79 11.92 -24.20 -2.79
CA ILE A 79 12.53 -23.34 -1.77
C ILE A 79 13.52 -24.11 -0.91
N GLY A 80 13.12 -25.30 -0.42
CA GLY A 80 13.99 -26.12 0.43
C GLY A 80 15.25 -26.63 -0.27
N THR A 81 15.26 -26.60 -1.61
CA THR A 81 16.41 -27.00 -2.44
C THR A 81 17.34 -25.86 -2.84
N LEU A 82 16.96 -24.60 -2.60
CA LEU A 82 17.83 -23.46 -2.82
C LEU A 82 19.09 -23.56 -1.97
N VAL A 83 20.18 -22.97 -2.46
CA VAL A 83 21.50 -22.94 -1.83
C VAL A 83 21.87 -21.47 -1.64
N VAL A 84 21.84 -21.00 -0.39
CA VAL A 84 22.07 -19.57 -0.06
C VAL A 84 23.17 -19.48 0.99
N GLY A 85 24.26 -18.78 0.67
CA GLY A 85 25.40 -18.51 1.56
C GLY A 85 26.31 -19.70 1.91
N ASN A 86 25.80 -20.93 1.87
CA ASN A 86 26.55 -22.16 2.15
C ASN A 86 26.43 -23.13 0.97
N ASP A 87 27.35 -24.09 0.82
CA ASP A 87 27.30 -25.13 -0.24
C ASP A 87 26.25 -26.25 0.02
N ARG A 88 25.15 -25.94 0.71
CA ARG A 88 24.10 -26.93 1.06
C ARG A 88 22.68 -26.37 0.91
N PRO A 89 21.68 -27.23 0.66
CA PRO A 89 20.28 -26.82 0.57
C PRO A 89 19.75 -26.16 1.85
N LEU A 90 18.83 -25.20 1.71
CA LEU A 90 18.15 -24.52 2.83
C LEU A 90 17.46 -25.50 3.78
N SER A 91 16.91 -26.60 3.25
CA SER A 91 16.28 -27.67 4.03
C SER A 91 17.19 -28.27 5.12
N GLU A 92 18.50 -28.27 4.93
CA GLU A 92 19.46 -28.73 5.94
C GLU A 92 19.69 -27.72 7.08
N SER A 93 19.33 -26.45 6.87
CA SER A 93 19.51 -25.36 7.84
C SER A 93 18.18 -24.88 8.44
N ARG A 94 17.13 -25.71 8.37
CA ARG A 94 15.80 -25.39 8.89
C ARG A 94 15.85 -25.04 10.38
N ASN A 95 15.11 -24.00 10.76
CA ASN A 95 15.01 -23.41 12.11
C ASN A 95 16.32 -22.87 12.71
N SER A 96 17.39 -22.76 11.92
CA SER A 96 18.64 -22.12 12.35
C SER A 96 19.06 -20.98 11.43
N ARG A 97 19.10 -21.23 10.11
CA ARG A 97 19.34 -20.21 9.09
C ARG A 97 18.22 -20.12 8.04
N TRP A 98 17.33 -21.11 8.00
CA TRP A 98 16.15 -21.11 7.13
C TRP A 98 14.87 -21.27 7.93
N PHE A 99 13.90 -20.38 7.73
CA PHE A 99 12.61 -20.40 8.42
C PHE A 99 11.48 -20.53 7.40
N PHE A 100 10.79 -21.67 7.43
CA PHE A 100 9.81 -22.04 6.43
C PHE A 100 8.38 -21.88 6.96
N ALA A 101 7.64 -20.89 6.44
CA ALA A 101 6.29 -20.54 6.88
C ALA A 101 5.20 -20.68 5.81
N ALA A 102 5.56 -20.93 4.54
CA ALA A 102 4.60 -21.12 3.45
C ALA A 102 3.54 -22.19 3.77
N ALA A 103 2.32 -22.02 3.27
CA ALA A 103 1.23 -22.93 3.54
C ALA A 103 0.26 -23.06 2.36
N THR A 104 -0.14 -24.30 2.06
CA THR A 104 -1.12 -24.56 1.02
C THR A 104 -2.46 -23.85 1.27
N GLY A 105 -3.03 -23.23 0.23
CA GLY A 105 -4.24 -22.39 0.32
C GLY A 105 -4.06 -21.02 0.98
N ALA A 106 -2.84 -20.57 1.26
CA ALA A 106 -2.59 -19.23 1.81
C ALA A 106 -3.02 -18.14 0.83
N LYS A 107 -3.50 -17.03 1.40
CA LYS A 107 -3.88 -15.79 0.73
C LYS A 107 -2.99 -14.67 1.26
N THR A 108 -2.95 -13.52 0.61
CA THR A 108 -2.22 -12.33 1.06
C THR A 108 -2.52 -12.00 2.54
N SER A 109 -3.80 -12.06 2.96
CA SER A 109 -4.18 -11.77 4.35
C SER A 109 -3.58 -12.76 5.36
N HIS A 110 -3.29 -14.00 4.97
CA HIS A 110 -2.66 -15.01 5.85
C HIS A 110 -1.16 -14.76 6.10
N ILE A 111 -0.54 -13.84 5.35
CA ILE A 111 0.85 -13.43 5.58
C ILE A 111 0.95 -12.59 6.85
N SER A 112 0.12 -11.56 7.00
CA SER A 112 0.24 -10.52 8.04
C SER A 112 -1.02 -10.26 8.88
N ARG A 113 -2.22 -10.46 8.33
CA ARG A 113 -3.48 -9.96 8.90
C ARG A 113 -4.27 -11.03 9.67
N ASP A 114 -4.44 -12.21 9.08
CA ASP A 114 -5.35 -13.25 9.54
C ASP A 114 -4.64 -14.57 9.82
N GLN A 115 -5.17 -15.36 10.75
CA GLN A 115 -4.80 -16.78 10.87
C GLN A 115 -5.53 -17.59 9.80
N GLN A 116 -4.85 -18.58 9.21
CA GLN A 116 -5.47 -19.44 8.21
C GLN A 116 -6.19 -20.61 8.88
N ALA A 117 -7.51 -20.69 8.70
CA ALA A 117 -8.28 -21.86 9.11
C ALA A 117 -8.02 -23.05 8.17
N ARG A 118 -7.63 -24.20 8.72
CA ARG A 118 -7.39 -25.47 8.02
C ARG A 118 -8.39 -26.50 8.51
N VAL A 119 -9.46 -26.69 7.74
CA VAL A 119 -10.45 -27.73 7.98
C VAL A 119 -9.90 -29.05 7.42
N TYR A 120 -9.83 -30.08 8.25
CA TYR A 120 -9.35 -31.41 7.85
C TYR A 120 -10.39 -32.49 8.15
N SER A 121 -10.37 -33.54 7.34
CA SER A 121 -11.12 -34.79 7.48
C SER A 121 -10.24 -35.91 6.92
N TYR A 122 -9.44 -36.54 7.77
CA TYR A 122 -8.43 -37.52 7.35
C TYR A 122 -8.42 -38.72 8.27
N GLU A 123 -8.57 -39.92 7.71
CA GLU A 123 -8.51 -41.21 8.41
C GLU A 123 -9.36 -41.26 9.69
N GLY A 124 -10.57 -40.69 9.63
CA GLY A 124 -11.54 -40.68 10.73
C GLY A 124 -11.34 -39.56 11.76
N TYR A 125 -10.33 -38.71 11.60
CA TYR A 125 -10.16 -37.47 12.37
C TYR A 125 -10.69 -36.28 11.58
N SER A 126 -11.44 -35.40 12.22
CA SER A 126 -11.88 -34.15 11.62
C SER A 126 -11.83 -32.99 12.59
N GLY A 127 -11.63 -31.79 12.06
CA GLY A 127 -11.52 -30.59 12.87
C GLY A 127 -11.08 -29.37 12.06
N THR A 128 -10.85 -28.28 12.78
CA THR A 128 -10.28 -27.05 12.23
C THR A 128 -9.08 -26.65 13.07
N ALA A 129 -7.92 -26.54 12.44
CA ALA A 129 -6.73 -25.93 13.03
C ALA A 129 -6.56 -24.50 12.50
N TYR A 130 -5.87 -23.66 13.25
CA TYR A 130 -5.56 -22.28 12.84
C TYR A 130 -4.05 -22.13 12.71
N LEU A 131 -3.57 -22.01 11.47
CA LEU A 131 -2.17 -21.71 11.24
C LEU A 131 -1.89 -20.27 11.66
N PRO A 132 -0.74 -20.00 12.30
CA PRO A 132 -0.34 -18.64 12.61
C PRO A 132 -0.14 -17.83 11.31
N LYS A 133 -0.21 -16.51 11.43
CA LYS A 133 0.19 -15.59 10.36
C LYS A 133 1.62 -15.90 9.95
N GLN A 134 1.93 -15.95 8.66
CA GLN A 134 3.26 -16.42 8.25
C GLN A 134 4.39 -15.50 8.76
N LEU A 135 4.17 -14.17 8.82
CA LEU A 135 5.17 -13.22 9.36
C LEU A 135 5.46 -13.40 10.85
N SER A 136 4.61 -14.12 11.60
CA SER A 136 4.94 -14.44 13.00
C SER A 136 6.25 -15.23 13.13
N VAL A 137 6.67 -15.94 12.07
CA VAL A 137 7.96 -16.64 12.06
C VAL A 137 9.15 -15.70 12.30
N ILE A 138 9.04 -14.44 11.87
CA ILE A 138 10.07 -13.41 12.09
C ILE A 138 10.07 -12.99 13.56
N THR A 139 8.90 -12.68 14.11
CA THR A 139 8.77 -12.19 15.49
C THR A 139 9.08 -13.26 16.52
N ASP A 140 8.59 -14.48 16.30
CA ASP A 140 8.69 -15.60 17.22
C ASP A 140 10.13 -16.13 17.32
N ASN A 141 10.95 -15.86 16.29
CA ASN A 141 12.37 -16.25 16.25
C ASN A 141 13.34 -15.06 16.39
N GLY A 142 12.83 -13.83 16.63
CA GLY A 142 13.68 -12.64 16.85
C GLY A 142 14.55 -12.25 15.64
N LEU A 143 13.98 -12.33 14.44
CA LEU A 143 14.67 -12.14 13.15
C LEU A 143 14.52 -10.73 12.56
N GLN A 144 13.88 -9.80 13.27
CA GLN A 144 13.70 -8.42 12.78
C GLN A 144 15.05 -7.76 12.48
N GLY A 145 15.21 -7.25 11.26
CA GLY A 145 16.46 -6.63 10.79
C GLY A 145 17.63 -7.59 10.59
N LYS A 146 17.39 -8.91 10.59
CA LYS A 146 18.42 -9.95 10.41
C LYS A 146 18.19 -10.86 9.19
N VAL A 147 17.03 -10.74 8.55
CA VAL A 147 16.70 -11.55 7.37
C VAL A 147 17.44 -10.97 6.17
N ASP A 148 18.09 -11.84 5.40
CA ASP A 148 18.82 -11.48 4.18
C ASP A 148 17.98 -11.76 2.93
N TYR A 149 17.21 -12.86 2.94
CA TYR A 149 16.35 -13.21 1.82
C TYR A 149 14.95 -13.59 2.29
N VAL A 150 13.94 -13.11 1.56
CA VAL A 150 12.57 -13.62 1.62
C VAL A 150 12.23 -14.26 0.28
N THR A 151 11.73 -15.49 0.27
CA THR A 151 11.24 -16.15 -0.98
C THR A 151 9.76 -16.45 -0.86
N LEU A 152 8.96 -16.15 -1.88
CA LEU A 152 7.53 -16.46 -1.85
C LEU A 152 6.84 -16.58 -3.22
N THR A 153 5.72 -17.30 -3.21
CA THR A 153 4.61 -17.24 -4.18
C THR A 153 3.35 -16.83 -3.43
N ILE A 154 2.59 -15.83 -3.90
CA ILE A 154 1.32 -15.47 -3.27
C ILE A 154 0.36 -14.84 -4.29
N GLY A 155 -0.93 -14.76 -3.95
CA GLY A 155 -1.96 -14.09 -4.75
C GLY A 155 -2.82 -15.02 -5.61
N GLY A 156 -2.39 -16.24 -5.93
CA GLY A 156 -3.17 -17.17 -6.76
C GLY A 156 -4.51 -17.58 -6.11
N ASN A 157 -4.52 -17.73 -4.78
CA ASN A 157 -5.74 -18.01 -4.03
C ASN A 157 -6.63 -16.77 -3.84
N ASP A 158 -6.05 -15.58 -3.82
CA ASP A 158 -6.74 -14.29 -3.70
C ASP A 158 -7.54 -14.00 -4.98
N ILE A 159 -6.90 -14.19 -6.14
CA ILE A 159 -7.52 -14.00 -7.47
C ILE A 159 -8.50 -15.12 -7.84
N GLY A 160 -8.54 -16.21 -7.06
CA GLY A 160 -9.55 -17.26 -7.19
C GLY A 160 -9.22 -18.37 -8.19
N PHE A 161 -7.93 -18.61 -8.48
CA PHE A 161 -7.52 -19.70 -9.37
C PHE A 161 -8.04 -21.09 -9.01
N PRO A 162 -8.19 -21.50 -7.73
CA PRO A 162 -8.80 -22.80 -7.42
C PRO A 162 -10.21 -22.95 -8.01
N LYS A 163 -11.01 -21.88 -8.01
CA LYS A 163 -12.33 -21.85 -8.64
C LYS A 163 -12.22 -21.85 -10.16
N LEU A 164 -11.26 -21.12 -10.72
CA LEU A 164 -11.02 -21.07 -12.16
C LEU A 164 -10.60 -22.45 -12.71
N ILE A 165 -9.71 -23.16 -12.03
CA ILE A 165 -9.31 -24.54 -12.35
C ILE A 165 -10.53 -25.48 -12.34
N LYS A 166 -11.43 -25.35 -11.36
CA LYS A 166 -12.67 -26.14 -11.35
C LYS A 166 -13.54 -25.80 -12.57
N ASN A 167 -13.69 -24.52 -12.90
CA ASN A 167 -14.51 -24.06 -14.00
C ASN A 167 -13.93 -24.41 -15.38
N THR A 168 -12.60 -24.55 -15.50
CA THR A 168 -11.97 -25.00 -16.76
C THR A 168 -12.46 -26.39 -17.19
N ILE A 169 -12.83 -27.24 -16.22
CA ILE A 169 -13.38 -28.58 -16.44
C ILE A 169 -14.90 -28.51 -16.68
N MET A 170 -15.61 -27.65 -15.93
CA MET A 170 -17.08 -27.68 -15.88
C MET A 170 -17.77 -26.78 -16.91
N HIS A 171 -17.11 -25.72 -17.38
CA HIS A 171 -17.72 -24.69 -18.21
C HIS A 171 -17.33 -24.82 -19.68
N SER A 172 -18.24 -24.39 -20.58
CA SER A 172 -17.89 -24.15 -21.99
C SER A 172 -16.92 -22.98 -22.10
N SER A 173 -16.17 -22.88 -23.20
CA SER A 173 -15.17 -21.80 -23.39
C SER A 173 -15.76 -20.41 -23.24
N ALA A 174 -16.96 -20.17 -23.78
CA ALA A 174 -17.65 -18.88 -23.65
C ALA A 174 -18.07 -18.55 -22.21
N ALA A 175 -18.40 -19.56 -21.39
CA ALA A 175 -18.71 -19.35 -19.97
C ALA A 175 -17.43 -19.19 -19.15
N PHE A 176 -16.38 -19.95 -19.48
CA PHE A 176 -15.08 -19.87 -18.83
C PHE A 176 -14.40 -18.52 -19.07
N GLN A 177 -14.49 -17.96 -20.28
CA GLN A 177 -14.00 -16.62 -20.59
C GLN A 177 -14.67 -15.55 -19.71
N LYS A 178 -15.97 -15.68 -19.41
CA LYS A 178 -16.66 -14.75 -18.49
C LYS A 178 -16.19 -14.89 -17.05
N ASP A 179 -15.80 -16.09 -16.62
CA ASP A 179 -15.19 -16.27 -15.30
C ASP A 179 -13.85 -15.53 -15.21
N ILE A 180 -13.04 -15.57 -16.29
CA ILE A 180 -11.78 -14.83 -16.39
C ILE A 180 -12.02 -13.31 -16.40
N GLU A 181 -13.00 -12.82 -17.15
CA GLU A 181 -13.38 -11.39 -17.14
C GLU A 181 -13.81 -10.91 -15.75
N ALA A 182 -14.62 -11.70 -15.04
CA ALA A 182 -15.06 -11.38 -13.68
C ALA A 182 -13.87 -11.34 -12.70
N LEU A 183 -12.94 -12.29 -12.84
CA LEU A 183 -11.71 -12.33 -12.07
C LEU A 183 -10.88 -11.04 -12.24
N TRP A 184 -10.68 -10.58 -13.48
CA TRP A 184 -9.92 -9.35 -13.72
C TRP A 184 -10.66 -8.09 -13.27
N LYS A 185 -11.99 -8.11 -13.26
CA LYS A 185 -12.77 -7.02 -12.68
C LYS A 185 -12.55 -6.91 -11.17
N ASP A 186 -12.56 -8.04 -10.46
CA ASP A 186 -12.31 -8.08 -9.01
C ASP A 186 -10.84 -7.72 -8.70
N PHE A 187 -9.91 -8.11 -9.57
CA PHE A 187 -8.50 -7.74 -9.46
C PHE A 187 -8.27 -6.22 -9.52
N ASN A 188 -8.92 -5.55 -10.47
CA ASN A 188 -8.74 -4.12 -10.75
C ASN A 188 -9.69 -3.19 -9.97
N ALA A 189 -10.56 -3.74 -9.11
CA ALA A 189 -11.41 -2.92 -8.26
C ALA A 189 -10.57 -2.06 -7.29
N ALA A 190 -11.07 -0.88 -6.93
CA ALA A 190 -10.46 -0.09 -5.86
C ALA A 190 -10.50 -0.86 -4.53
N ASP A 191 -9.39 -0.90 -3.81
CA ASP A 191 -9.21 -1.77 -2.63
C ASP A 191 -9.41 -3.26 -2.98
N GLY A 192 -9.08 -3.63 -4.23
CA GLY A 192 -9.20 -4.98 -4.78
C GLY A 192 -7.95 -5.84 -4.56
N ILE A 193 -7.92 -7.00 -5.23
CA ILE A 193 -6.85 -8.01 -5.04
C ILE A 193 -5.46 -7.45 -5.35
N ARG A 194 -5.35 -6.57 -6.35
CA ARG A 194 -4.08 -5.90 -6.70
C ARG A 194 -3.52 -5.12 -5.51
N ASP A 195 -4.37 -4.38 -4.81
CA ASP A 195 -3.97 -3.54 -3.68
C ASP A 195 -3.64 -4.40 -2.45
N ASP A 196 -4.35 -5.51 -2.25
CA ASP A 196 -4.04 -6.50 -1.21
C ASP A 196 -2.67 -7.18 -1.43
N ILE A 197 -2.34 -7.55 -2.67
CA ILE A 197 -1.01 -8.09 -3.02
C ILE A 197 0.08 -7.05 -2.76
N LYS A 198 -0.12 -5.80 -3.22
CA LYS A 198 0.84 -4.72 -2.99
C LYS A 198 1.03 -4.50 -1.48
N ALA A 199 -0.05 -4.37 -0.71
CA ALA A 199 0.03 -4.20 0.74
C ALA A 199 0.74 -5.38 1.43
N CYS A 200 0.53 -6.61 0.95
CA CYS A 200 1.25 -7.78 1.45
C CYS A 200 2.77 -7.66 1.28
N TYR A 201 3.27 -7.13 0.17
CA TYR A 201 4.71 -6.91 -0.03
C TYR A 201 5.26 -5.84 0.90
N TYR A 202 4.50 -4.77 1.15
CA TYR A 202 4.85 -3.75 2.15
C TYR A 202 4.90 -4.33 3.56
N ASP A 203 3.92 -5.15 3.95
CA ASP A 203 3.90 -5.81 5.26
C ASP A 203 5.14 -6.73 5.45
N ILE A 204 5.55 -7.44 4.39
CA ILE A 204 6.77 -8.26 4.40
C ILE A 204 8.00 -7.36 4.59
N ALA A 205 8.16 -6.34 3.74
CA ALA A 205 9.30 -5.44 3.75
C ALA A 205 9.47 -4.71 5.08
N GLU A 206 8.38 -4.26 5.70
CA GLU A 206 8.38 -3.65 7.03
C GLU A 206 8.86 -4.65 8.10
N ALA A 207 8.41 -5.91 8.04
CA ALA A 207 8.76 -6.92 9.01
C ALA A 207 10.23 -7.35 8.94
N VAL A 208 10.82 -7.40 7.74
CA VAL A 208 12.20 -7.87 7.54
C VAL A 208 13.21 -6.74 7.56
N GLY A 209 12.85 -5.53 7.10
CA GLY A 209 13.76 -4.39 6.95
C GLY A 209 14.37 -4.28 5.54
N PRO A 210 14.93 -3.12 5.18
CA PRO A 210 15.38 -2.81 3.82
C PRO A 210 16.59 -3.63 3.35
N GLN A 211 17.31 -4.28 4.27
CA GLN A 211 18.46 -5.11 3.91
C GLN A 211 18.06 -6.44 3.26
N ALA A 212 16.83 -6.92 3.49
CA ALA A 212 16.39 -8.20 2.96
C ALA A 212 16.02 -8.10 1.47
N ALA A 213 16.50 -9.03 0.65
CA ALA A 213 16.06 -9.21 -0.73
C ALA A 213 14.79 -10.08 -0.76
N ILE A 214 13.68 -9.50 -1.22
CA ILE A 214 12.39 -10.18 -1.36
C ILE A 214 12.27 -10.73 -2.79
N ILE A 215 12.14 -12.03 -2.94
CA ILE A 215 12.08 -12.72 -4.23
C ILE A 215 10.69 -13.33 -4.40
N VAL A 216 9.89 -12.70 -5.25
CA VAL A 216 8.54 -13.14 -5.63
C VAL A 216 8.65 -14.00 -6.89
N ALA A 217 8.30 -15.27 -6.81
CA ALA A 217 8.24 -16.13 -7.99
C ALA A 217 6.82 -16.15 -8.60
N GLY A 218 6.74 -16.14 -9.93
CA GLY A 218 5.50 -16.27 -10.69
C GLY A 218 4.97 -17.70 -10.77
N TYR A 219 3.85 -17.92 -11.46
CA TYR A 219 3.24 -19.24 -11.63
C TYR A 219 3.51 -19.81 -13.03
N PRO A 220 3.72 -21.13 -13.18
CA PRO A 220 3.98 -21.73 -14.48
C PRO A 220 2.72 -21.84 -15.35
N PRO A 221 2.85 -22.01 -16.68
CA PRO A 221 1.77 -22.53 -17.51
C PRO A 221 1.31 -23.90 -16.99
N LEU A 222 0.00 -24.16 -17.02
CA LEU A 222 -0.61 -25.25 -16.25
C LEU A 222 -0.99 -26.46 -17.11
N LEU A 223 -1.62 -26.24 -18.26
CA LEU A 223 -2.18 -27.31 -19.10
C LEU A 223 -1.55 -27.30 -20.49
N ASP A 224 -1.40 -28.47 -21.11
CA ASP A 224 -1.00 -28.57 -22.51
C ASP A 224 -1.95 -27.72 -23.41
N PRO A 225 -1.43 -26.72 -24.15
CA PRO A 225 -2.24 -25.85 -25.01
C PRO A 225 -2.89 -26.58 -26.19
N ASP A 226 -2.39 -27.77 -26.57
CA ASP A 226 -3.00 -28.63 -27.57
C ASP A 226 -4.16 -29.47 -26.99
N GLY A 227 -4.37 -29.38 -25.68
CA GLY A 227 -5.49 -29.95 -24.95
C GLY A 227 -5.19 -31.32 -24.33
N ILE A 228 -6.14 -31.83 -23.54
CA ILE A 228 -5.95 -33.12 -22.84
C ILE A 228 -6.03 -34.28 -23.86
N PRO A 229 -4.96 -35.11 -23.98
CA PRO A 229 -4.91 -36.21 -24.92
C PRO A 229 -6.00 -37.24 -24.60
N PHE A 230 -6.57 -37.87 -25.63
CA PHE A 230 -7.70 -38.78 -25.49
C PHE A 230 -7.42 -39.93 -24.49
N SER A 231 -6.18 -40.42 -24.46
CA SER A 231 -5.71 -41.46 -23.52
C SER A 231 -5.70 -41.02 -22.04
N ALA A 232 -5.58 -39.72 -21.77
CA ALA A 232 -5.59 -39.16 -20.42
C ALA A 232 -6.98 -38.71 -19.95
N ARG A 233 -8.00 -38.78 -20.83
CA ARG A 233 -9.40 -38.50 -20.47
C ARG A 233 -9.96 -39.67 -19.66
N SER A 234 -10.01 -39.52 -18.33
CA SER A 234 -10.89 -40.36 -17.52
C SER A 234 -12.31 -39.80 -17.61
N GLY A 235 -13.34 -40.66 -17.49
CA GLY A 235 -14.74 -40.37 -17.90
C GLY A 235 -15.46 -39.15 -17.28
N PHE A 236 -14.78 -38.35 -16.46
CA PHE A 236 -15.24 -37.10 -15.84
C PHE A 236 -14.35 -35.87 -16.15
N ILE A 237 -13.17 -36.04 -16.75
CA ILE A 237 -12.22 -34.96 -17.06
C ILE A 237 -12.22 -34.74 -18.58
N SER A 238 -12.85 -33.65 -19.02
CA SER A 238 -12.83 -33.20 -20.41
C SER A 238 -12.66 -31.69 -20.44
N VAL A 239 -11.43 -31.23 -20.68
CA VAL A 239 -11.11 -29.81 -20.88
C VAL A 239 -10.90 -29.58 -22.39
N SER A 240 -11.53 -28.54 -22.94
CA SER A 240 -11.31 -28.17 -24.35
C SER A 240 -9.92 -27.56 -24.51
N ALA A 241 -9.29 -27.71 -25.69
CA ALA A 241 -8.01 -27.05 -25.98
C ALA A 241 -8.10 -25.52 -25.82
N GLU A 242 -9.27 -24.94 -26.13
CA GLU A 242 -9.55 -23.53 -25.90
C GLU A 242 -9.55 -23.15 -24.42
N ASN A 243 -10.15 -23.96 -23.53
CA ASN A 243 -10.10 -23.74 -22.09
C ASN A 243 -8.67 -23.89 -21.55
N CYS A 244 -7.87 -24.83 -22.07
CA CYS A 244 -6.46 -24.96 -21.71
C CYS A 244 -5.69 -23.67 -22.03
N LYS A 245 -5.86 -23.14 -23.25
CA LYS A 245 -5.23 -21.88 -23.69
C LYS A 245 -5.67 -20.71 -22.82
N LEU A 246 -6.97 -20.54 -22.62
CA LEU A 246 -7.53 -19.47 -21.78
C LEU A 246 -7.01 -19.51 -20.34
N LEU A 247 -6.83 -20.71 -19.76
CA LEU A 247 -6.27 -20.85 -18.42
C LEU A 247 -4.79 -20.45 -18.37
N ASN A 248 -3.98 -20.88 -19.34
CA ASN A 248 -2.58 -20.50 -19.43
C ASN A 248 -2.41 -19.00 -19.71
N GLU A 249 -3.25 -18.41 -20.57
CA GLU A 249 -3.28 -16.97 -20.82
C GLU A 249 -3.64 -16.18 -19.54
N ALA A 250 -4.59 -16.67 -18.74
CA ALA A 250 -4.90 -16.07 -17.45
C ALA A 250 -3.73 -16.16 -16.45
N ALA A 251 -2.99 -17.27 -16.43
CA ALA A 251 -1.78 -17.41 -15.62
C ALA A 251 -0.65 -16.47 -16.08
N ALA A 252 -0.43 -16.35 -17.39
CA ALA A 252 0.55 -15.43 -17.97
C ALA A 252 0.22 -13.96 -17.69
N GLU A 253 -1.05 -13.56 -17.86
CA GLU A 253 -1.50 -12.21 -17.50
C GLU A 253 -1.32 -11.98 -15.98
N PHE A 254 -1.57 -12.98 -15.13
CA PHE A 254 -1.34 -12.83 -13.69
C PHE A 254 0.12 -12.61 -13.35
N ASN A 255 1.04 -13.38 -13.95
CA ASN A 255 2.49 -13.16 -13.79
C ASN A 255 2.90 -11.75 -14.22
N LYS A 256 2.37 -11.28 -15.36
CA LYS A 256 2.60 -9.91 -15.82
C LYS A 256 2.15 -8.89 -14.77
N ARG A 257 0.96 -9.07 -14.17
CA ARG A 257 0.47 -8.19 -13.10
C ARG A 257 1.31 -8.26 -11.83
N LEU A 258 1.81 -9.43 -11.46
CA LEU A 258 2.74 -9.58 -10.33
C LEU A 258 4.06 -8.84 -10.60
N SER A 259 4.62 -8.96 -11.81
CA SER A 259 5.81 -8.19 -12.23
C SER A 259 5.54 -6.69 -12.14
N GLU A 260 4.42 -6.22 -12.70
CA GLU A 260 4.02 -4.80 -12.64
C GLU A 260 3.94 -4.30 -11.18
N ILE A 261 3.33 -5.06 -10.26
CA ILE A 261 3.24 -4.72 -8.83
C ILE A 261 4.63 -4.67 -8.19
N VAL A 262 5.48 -5.67 -8.47
CA VAL A 262 6.85 -5.74 -7.96
C VAL A 262 7.68 -4.55 -8.45
N GLU A 263 7.58 -4.20 -9.73
CA GLU A 263 8.21 -3.01 -10.32
C GLU A 263 7.73 -1.72 -9.64
N GLU A 264 6.45 -1.63 -9.25
CA GLU A 264 6.01 -0.49 -8.43
C GLU A 264 6.67 -0.47 -7.06
N CYS A 265 6.75 -1.61 -6.39
CA CYS A 265 7.38 -1.70 -5.07
C CYS A 265 8.88 -1.38 -5.14
N GLN A 266 9.56 -1.79 -6.21
CA GLN A 266 10.94 -1.38 -6.51
C GLN A 266 11.05 0.13 -6.72
N ARG A 267 10.12 0.74 -7.47
CA ARG A 267 10.05 2.21 -7.62
C ARG A 267 9.83 2.93 -6.29
N ASP A 268 9.16 2.27 -5.35
CA ASP A 268 8.93 2.75 -3.99
C ASP A 268 10.13 2.46 -3.04
N GLY A 269 11.25 1.93 -3.55
CA GLY A 269 12.51 1.73 -2.81
C GLY A 269 12.65 0.36 -2.14
N MET A 270 11.74 -0.58 -2.41
CA MET A 270 11.80 -1.92 -1.84
C MET A 270 12.84 -2.79 -2.57
N ASN A 271 13.67 -3.50 -1.80
CA ASN A 271 14.55 -4.55 -2.34
C ASN A 271 13.72 -5.81 -2.64
N ILE A 272 12.99 -5.78 -3.74
CA ILE A 272 12.08 -6.85 -4.17
C ILE A 272 12.31 -7.17 -5.65
N ARG A 273 12.18 -8.43 -6.05
CA ARG A 273 12.37 -8.89 -7.43
C ARG A 273 11.30 -9.90 -7.82
N PHE A 274 10.92 -9.89 -9.09
CA PHE A 274 10.01 -10.88 -9.67
C PHE A 274 10.83 -11.90 -10.47
N VAL A 275 10.53 -13.18 -10.29
CA VAL A 275 11.13 -14.28 -11.05
C VAL A 275 10.05 -14.92 -11.90
N ASP A 276 10.12 -14.70 -13.21
CA ASP A 276 9.28 -15.44 -14.14
C ASP A 276 9.82 -16.86 -14.30
N VAL A 277 8.94 -17.84 -14.07
CA VAL A 277 9.24 -19.26 -14.20
C VAL A 277 8.62 -19.86 -15.45
N ALA A 278 7.79 -19.12 -16.18
CA ALA A 278 6.98 -19.66 -17.28
C ALA A 278 7.84 -20.35 -18.35
N ASP A 279 8.95 -19.73 -18.75
CA ASP A 279 9.87 -20.27 -19.76
C ASP A 279 10.50 -21.60 -19.34
N SER A 280 10.73 -21.80 -18.04
CA SER A 280 11.27 -23.05 -17.49
C SER A 280 10.28 -24.22 -17.53
N PHE A 281 9.00 -23.93 -17.75
CA PHE A 281 7.90 -24.90 -17.80
C PHE A 281 7.28 -25.03 -19.19
N ALA A 282 7.69 -24.21 -20.16
CA ALA A 282 7.17 -24.25 -21.53
C ALA A 282 7.41 -25.62 -22.17
N GLY A 283 6.35 -26.27 -22.64
CA GLY A 283 6.40 -27.64 -23.21
C GLY A 283 6.45 -28.76 -22.15
N HIS A 284 6.36 -28.40 -20.87
CA HIS A 284 6.33 -29.30 -19.73
C HIS A 284 5.06 -29.11 -18.88
N GLU A 285 4.00 -28.55 -19.46
CA GLU A 285 2.71 -28.37 -18.81
C GLU A 285 2.06 -29.73 -18.48
N ALA A 286 1.00 -29.74 -17.67
CA ALA A 286 0.27 -30.98 -17.42
C ALA A 286 -0.28 -31.57 -18.72
N PHE A 287 -0.17 -32.90 -18.84
CA PHE A 287 -0.58 -33.69 -19.99
C PHE A 287 0.33 -33.65 -21.24
N THR A 288 1.46 -32.96 -21.17
CA THR A 288 2.57 -33.14 -22.13
C THR A 288 3.29 -34.49 -21.94
N ASP A 289 4.19 -34.83 -22.86
CA ASP A 289 4.98 -36.08 -22.78
C ASP A 289 5.99 -36.09 -21.61
N ASP A 290 6.47 -34.91 -21.18
CA ASP A 290 7.39 -34.76 -20.04
C ASP A 290 6.88 -33.70 -19.04
N PRO A 291 5.82 -33.99 -18.27
CA PRO A 291 5.15 -32.97 -17.48
C PRO A 291 5.94 -32.62 -16.20
N TYR A 292 6.10 -31.34 -15.94
CA TYR A 292 6.62 -30.75 -14.70
C TYR A 292 5.50 -30.34 -13.74
N ILE A 293 4.26 -30.35 -14.22
CA ILE A 293 3.05 -30.10 -13.46
C ILE A 293 2.29 -31.42 -13.26
N PHE A 294 1.79 -31.67 -12.06
CA PHE A 294 0.89 -32.79 -11.81
C PHE A 294 -0.38 -32.65 -12.64
N PRO A 295 -0.80 -33.71 -13.37
CA PRO A 295 -2.05 -33.67 -14.11
C PRO A 295 -3.25 -33.57 -13.17
N ILE A 296 -4.41 -33.27 -13.73
CA ILE A 296 -5.68 -33.34 -12.99
C ILE A 296 -5.90 -34.79 -12.56
N ARG A 297 -5.87 -35.04 -11.25
CA ARG A 297 -5.96 -36.39 -10.65
C ARG A 297 -7.27 -36.55 -9.91
N ALA A 298 -8.00 -37.61 -10.26
CA ALA A 298 -9.25 -37.96 -9.58
C ALA A 298 -8.96 -38.71 -8.27
N GLY A 299 -9.78 -38.43 -7.25
CA GLY A 299 -9.66 -38.99 -5.91
C GLY A 299 -8.65 -38.25 -5.04
N SER A 300 -8.75 -38.46 -3.73
CA SER A 300 -7.86 -37.88 -2.73
C SER A 300 -6.46 -38.49 -2.81
N GLY A 301 -5.45 -37.65 -2.60
CA GLY A 301 -4.08 -38.08 -2.36
C GLY A 301 -3.93 -38.76 -1.01
N SER A 302 -2.90 -39.61 -0.88
CA SER A 302 -2.65 -40.35 0.36
C SER A 302 -2.35 -39.46 1.57
N GLN A 303 -1.98 -38.19 1.35
CA GLN A 303 -1.70 -37.19 2.38
C GLN A 303 -2.58 -35.94 2.25
N ASP A 304 -3.67 -35.99 1.49
CA ASP A 304 -4.60 -34.87 1.43
C ASP A 304 -5.27 -34.72 2.79
N ILE A 305 -5.28 -33.52 3.38
CA ILE A 305 -5.94 -33.29 4.68
C ILE A 305 -7.46 -33.52 4.67
N ASP A 306 -8.06 -33.71 3.49
CA ASP A 306 -9.45 -34.13 3.31
C ASP A 306 -9.48 -35.32 2.34
N ASP A 307 -9.62 -36.52 2.90
CA ASP A 307 -9.63 -37.78 2.16
C ASP A 307 -10.95 -38.03 1.40
N SER A 308 -11.95 -37.17 1.58
CA SER A 308 -13.24 -37.22 0.87
C SER A 308 -13.23 -36.44 -0.45
N ASN A 309 -12.16 -35.69 -0.74
CA ASN A 309 -12.05 -34.88 -1.93
C ASN A 309 -12.10 -35.72 -3.22
N MET A 310 -12.92 -35.25 -4.17
CA MET A 310 -13.08 -35.89 -5.48
C MET A 310 -11.89 -35.64 -6.42
N VAL A 311 -11.07 -34.64 -6.13
CA VAL A 311 -9.89 -34.24 -6.90
C VAL A 311 -8.72 -34.09 -5.94
N ASN A 312 -7.57 -34.63 -6.32
CA ASN A 312 -6.36 -34.61 -5.53
C ASN A 312 -5.88 -33.18 -5.31
N GLN A 313 -5.44 -32.83 -4.09
CA GLN A 313 -4.94 -31.49 -3.77
C GLN A 313 -3.70 -31.09 -4.60
N SER A 314 -2.90 -32.06 -5.05
CA SER A 314 -1.73 -31.84 -5.91
C SER A 314 -2.08 -31.42 -7.33
N THR A 315 -3.36 -31.41 -7.72
CA THR A 315 -3.79 -31.10 -9.09
C THR A 315 -3.21 -29.75 -9.54
N LEU A 316 -2.56 -29.74 -10.69
CA LEU A 316 -1.92 -28.57 -11.31
C LEU A 316 -0.84 -27.88 -10.46
N HIS A 317 -0.22 -28.59 -9.51
CA HIS A 317 0.97 -28.10 -8.81
C HIS A 317 2.25 -28.66 -9.44
N PRO A 318 3.42 -28.02 -9.26
CA PRO A 318 4.70 -28.58 -9.67
C PRO A 318 4.97 -29.95 -9.03
N ASN A 319 5.49 -30.88 -9.82
CA ASN A 319 6.06 -32.13 -9.33
C ASN A 319 7.56 -31.98 -9.02
N GLU A 320 8.27 -33.05 -8.70
CA GLU A 320 9.72 -32.98 -8.39
C GLU A 320 10.58 -32.35 -9.50
N LYS A 321 10.27 -32.63 -10.78
CA LYS A 321 10.98 -32.00 -11.91
C LYS A 321 10.63 -30.52 -12.01
N GLY A 322 9.35 -30.19 -11.84
CA GLY A 322 8.88 -28.81 -11.78
C GLY A 322 9.55 -28.02 -10.66
N ALA A 323 9.61 -28.56 -9.45
CA ALA A 323 10.30 -27.94 -8.33
C ALA A 323 11.80 -27.72 -8.61
N ALA A 324 12.46 -28.63 -9.32
CA ALA A 324 13.88 -28.48 -9.68
C ALA A 324 14.10 -27.30 -10.64
N VAL A 325 13.28 -27.15 -11.70
CA VAL A 325 13.43 -26.02 -12.63
C VAL A 325 12.97 -24.70 -12.02
N TYR A 326 11.97 -24.76 -11.14
CA TYR A 326 11.52 -23.61 -10.35
C TYR A 326 12.63 -23.13 -9.42
N ALA A 327 13.29 -24.06 -8.71
CA ALA A 327 14.45 -23.76 -7.88
C ALA A 327 15.60 -23.19 -8.71
N ALA A 328 15.89 -23.75 -9.89
CA ALA A 328 16.95 -23.25 -10.77
C ALA A 328 16.69 -21.80 -11.23
N ALA A 329 15.46 -21.46 -11.60
CA ALA A 329 15.09 -20.10 -12.01
C ALA A 329 15.31 -19.09 -10.87
N VAL A 330 14.90 -19.43 -9.65
CA VAL A 330 15.09 -18.55 -8.48
C VAL A 330 16.54 -18.54 -8.01
N GLN A 331 17.22 -19.69 -8.06
CA GLN A 331 18.64 -19.81 -7.71
C GLN A 331 19.49 -18.96 -8.64
N ALA A 332 19.17 -18.87 -9.94
CA ALA A 332 19.89 -17.99 -10.86
C ALA A 332 19.83 -16.52 -10.42
N VAL A 333 18.69 -16.07 -9.89
CA VAL A 333 18.56 -14.71 -9.34
C VAL A 333 19.41 -14.56 -8.08
N ILE A 334 19.36 -15.53 -7.16
CA ILE A 334 20.19 -15.54 -5.94
C ILE A 334 21.69 -15.58 -6.27
N ASP A 335 22.11 -16.37 -7.26
CA ASP A 335 23.49 -16.53 -7.68
C ASP A 335 24.01 -15.28 -8.41
N SER A 336 23.13 -14.63 -9.19
CA SER A 336 23.43 -13.33 -9.81
C SER A 336 23.63 -12.22 -8.76
N ASP A 337 23.05 -12.39 -7.58
CA ASP A 337 23.31 -11.56 -6.40
C ASP A 337 24.60 -11.95 -5.64
N GLY A 338 25.25 -13.09 -5.96
CA GLY A 338 26.66 -13.33 -5.63
C GLY A 338 27.08 -14.73 -5.14
N ASN A 339 27.31 -15.69 -6.07
CA ASN A 339 28.36 -16.72 -5.87
C ASN A 339 29.10 -17.16 -7.18
N GLY A 340 29.82 -16.24 -7.86
CA GLY A 340 31.13 -16.56 -8.47
C GLY A 340 31.41 -16.42 -9.99
N LYS A 341 31.70 -15.18 -10.44
CA LYS A 341 32.57 -14.70 -11.58
C LYS A 341 31.97 -14.46 -12.99
N PRO A 342 32.42 -13.39 -13.69
CA PRO A 342 31.64 -12.15 -13.78
C PRO A 342 31.01 -11.98 -15.16
N VAL A 343 29.76 -11.57 -15.13
CA VAL A 343 29.30 -10.57 -16.08
C VAL A 343 29.37 -9.26 -15.32
N ASN A 344 30.16 -8.30 -15.81
CA ASN A 344 30.28 -7.05 -15.08
C ASN A 344 28.98 -6.29 -15.33
N ALA A 345 28.15 -6.23 -14.31
CA ALA A 345 26.92 -5.46 -14.38
C ALA A 345 27.30 -3.98 -14.35
N CYS A 346 26.86 -3.24 -15.36
CA CYS A 346 26.74 -1.80 -15.27
C CYS A 346 25.36 -1.51 -14.72
N GLU A 347 25.29 -1.18 -13.43
CA GLU A 347 24.06 -0.76 -12.78
C GLU A 347 23.94 0.76 -12.85
N VAL A 348 22.81 1.25 -13.35
CA VAL A 348 22.54 2.68 -13.36
C VAL A 348 21.72 3.01 -12.12
N SER A 349 22.38 3.61 -11.15
CA SER A 349 21.72 4.18 -9.98
C SER A 349 21.34 5.63 -10.30
N LEU A 350 20.11 6.02 -10.03
CA LEU A 350 19.72 7.42 -10.10
C LEU A 350 19.71 7.95 -8.67
N SER A 351 20.56 8.93 -8.35
CA SER A 351 20.53 9.53 -7.03
C SER A 351 19.27 10.37 -6.88
N ASP A 352 18.64 10.25 -5.71
CA ASP A 352 17.29 10.67 -5.34
C ASP A 352 16.60 11.75 -6.19
N GLY A 353 15.39 11.39 -6.62
CA GLY A 353 14.28 12.32 -6.76
C GLY A 353 13.78 12.59 -8.17
N TYR A 354 14.49 12.11 -9.17
CA TYR A 354 14.15 12.38 -10.56
C TYR A 354 14.44 11.11 -11.37
N ASN A 355 13.44 10.22 -11.50
CA ASN A 355 13.57 9.11 -12.45
C ASN A 355 13.99 9.66 -13.82
N ALA A 356 14.78 8.86 -14.51
CA ALA A 356 15.15 9.07 -15.88
C ALA A 356 14.96 7.76 -16.64
N ALA A 357 14.62 7.84 -17.93
CA ALA A 357 14.76 6.68 -18.81
C ALA A 357 16.26 6.46 -19.04
N VAL A 358 16.72 5.24 -18.80
CA VAL A 358 18.09 4.82 -18.97
C VAL A 358 18.14 3.90 -20.18
N SER A 359 19.01 4.23 -21.13
CA SER A 359 19.28 3.35 -22.27
C SER A 359 20.78 3.13 -22.42
N PHE A 360 21.13 1.89 -22.79
CA PHE A 360 22.44 1.56 -23.32
C PHE A 360 22.32 1.47 -24.84
N ALA A 361 23.38 1.84 -25.57
CA ALA A 361 23.33 1.98 -27.04
C ALA A 361 22.93 0.69 -27.81
N ASP A 362 23.03 -0.49 -27.16
CA ASP A 362 22.75 -1.80 -27.75
C ASP A 362 21.62 -2.60 -27.03
N CYS A 363 20.83 -1.96 -26.15
CA CYS A 363 19.70 -2.62 -25.46
C CYS A 363 18.41 -1.79 -25.54
N ASP A 364 17.28 -2.44 -25.29
CA ASP A 364 15.94 -1.85 -25.34
C ASP A 364 15.75 -0.70 -24.32
N ASP A 365 14.83 0.24 -24.59
CA ASP A 365 14.78 1.63 -24.05
C ASP A 365 14.41 1.79 -22.55
N SER A 366 14.64 0.79 -21.68
CA SER A 366 14.24 0.85 -20.27
C SER A 366 15.08 0.03 -19.28
N VAL A 367 16.30 -0.33 -19.65
CA VAL A 367 17.16 -1.20 -18.83
C VAL A 367 17.96 -0.40 -17.80
N ARG A 368 17.77 -0.67 -16.49
CA ARG A 368 18.54 -0.04 -15.38
C ARG A 368 19.83 -0.78 -15.02
N SER A 369 20.02 -1.97 -15.54
CA SER A 369 21.23 -2.78 -15.34
C SER A 369 21.48 -3.62 -16.58
N ALA A 370 22.65 -3.49 -17.18
CA ALA A 370 23.04 -4.32 -18.32
C ALA A 370 24.40 -4.96 -18.09
N GLU A 371 24.56 -6.12 -18.71
CA GLU A 371 25.72 -6.98 -18.58
C GLU A 371 26.74 -6.68 -19.69
N PHE A 372 27.99 -6.41 -19.31
CA PHE A 372 29.07 -6.10 -20.23
C PHE A 372 30.32 -6.94 -19.96
N SER A 373 31.13 -7.14 -20.99
CA SER A 373 32.47 -7.71 -20.86
C SER A 373 33.48 -6.62 -20.49
N ALA A 374 34.51 -6.98 -19.73
CA ALA A 374 35.61 -6.08 -19.44
C ALA A 374 36.27 -5.60 -20.75
N GLY A 375 36.45 -4.28 -20.89
CA GLY A 375 36.96 -3.63 -22.09
C GLY A 375 35.91 -3.13 -23.08
N ASP A 376 34.62 -3.46 -22.88
CA ASP A 376 33.52 -2.93 -23.70
C ASP A 376 33.38 -1.41 -23.51
N THR A 377 33.00 -0.70 -24.57
CA THR A 377 32.62 0.71 -24.49
C THR A 377 31.17 0.79 -24.07
N VAL A 378 30.91 1.35 -22.89
CA VAL A 378 29.55 1.52 -22.36
C VAL A 378 29.14 2.98 -22.51
N THR A 379 27.97 3.19 -23.12
CA THR A 379 27.34 4.52 -23.21
C THR A 379 26.00 4.45 -22.52
N VAL A 380 25.79 5.36 -21.57
CA VAL A 380 24.55 5.45 -20.79
C VAL A 380 23.94 6.83 -21.04
N SER A 381 22.68 6.86 -21.46
CA SER A 381 21.93 8.11 -21.61
C SER A 381 20.82 8.20 -20.58
N VAL A 382 20.52 9.41 -20.10
CA VAL A 382 19.39 9.72 -19.24
C VAL A 382 18.45 10.70 -19.92
N SER A 383 17.16 10.40 -19.87
CA SER A 383 16.09 11.35 -20.19
C SER A 383 15.28 11.65 -18.93
N PRO A 384 15.12 12.91 -18.50
CA PRO A 384 14.39 13.25 -17.27
C PRO A 384 12.90 12.87 -17.35
N ILE A 385 12.25 12.48 -16.23
CA ILE A 385 10.77 12.21 -16.18
C ILE A 385 9.94 13.38 -16.71
N SER A 386 10.38 14.61 -16.45
CA SER A 386 9.59 15.80 -16.73
C SER A 386 10.43 16.91 -17.31
N ASP A 387 9.79 17.68 -18.18
CA ASP A 387 10.34 18.88 -18.82
C ASP A 387 10.90 19.88 -17.78
N ILE A 388 10.36 19.87 -16.56
CA ILE A 388 10.75 20.73 -15.43
C ILE A 388 12.22 20.50 -15.01
N ILE A 389 12.66 19.24 -14.99
CA ILE A 389 14.00 18.85 -14.55
C ILE A 389 15.01 19.14 -15.66
N ALA A 390 14.60 18.87 -16.92
CA ALA A 390 15.37 19.13 -18.13
C ALA A 390 15.75 20.62 -18.27
N GLU A 391 14.83 21.53 -17.94
CA GLU A 391 15.04 22.97 -18.11
C GLU A 391 15.92 23.62 -17.03
N THR A 392 16.14 22.94 -15.89
CA THR A 392 16.64 23.61 -14.67
C THR A 392 17.86 22.96 -14.01
N SER A 393 18.30 21.79 -14.51
CA SER A 393 19.48 21.08 -13.98
C SER A 393 20.20 20.28 -15.05
N ASN A 394 21.53 20.21 -14.94
CA ASN A 394 22.33 19.25 -15.71
C ASN A 394 22.51 17.98 -14.88
N PRO A 395 22.57 16.80 -15.52
CA PRO A 395 22.89 15.56 -14.83
C PRO A 395 24.34 15.59 -14.36
N VAL A 396 24.57 15.10 -13.14
CA VAL A 396 25.90 14.88 -12.56
C VAL A 396 26.13 13.38 -12.54
N TRP A 397 27.19 12.94 -13.21
CA TRP A 397 27.53 11.54 -13.37
C TRP A 397 28.65 11.12 -12.45
N THR A 398 28.60 9.89 -11.95
CA THR A 398 29.69 9.22 -11.25
C THR A 398 29.72 7.78 -11.70
N VAL A 399 30.88 7.30 -12.19
CA VAL A 399 31.08 5.89 -12.52
C VAL A 399 32.02 5.31 -11.48
N SER A 400 31.58 4.28 -10.75
CA SER A 400 32.37 3.76 -9.63
C SER A 400 32.17 2.27 -9.40
N SER A 401 33.15 1.63 -8.76
CA SER A 401 33.06 0.28 -8.21
C SER A 401 33.51 0.35 -6.76
N GLY A 402 32.55 0.35 -5.83
CA GLY A 402 32.80 0.69 -4.43
C GLY A 402 33.35 2.12 -4.29
N GLU A 403 34.47 2.30 -3.59
CA GLU A 403 35.11 3.61 -3.41
C GLU A 403 35.96 4.06 -4.62
N VAL A 404 36.12 3.21 -5.64
CA VAL A 404 36.98 3.49 -6.79
C VAL A 404 36.16 4.17 -7.88
N SER A 405 36.52 5.42 -8.23
CA SER A 405 35.93 6.17 -9.34
C SER A 405 36.68 5.93 -10.65
N TYR A 406 35.96 5.84 -11.77
CA TYR A 406 36.51 5.69 -13.11
C TYR A 406 36.35 6.96 -13.93
N GLU A 407 37.29 7.22 -14.84
CA GLU A 407 37.18 8.33 -15.79
C GLU A 407 36.06 8.06 -16.81
N CYS A 408 35.31 9.10 -17.14
CA CYS A 408 34.22 9.06 -18.11
C CYS A 408 34.13 10.37 -18.90
N GLU A 409 33.54 10.31 -20.09
CA GLU A 409 33.27 11.48 -20.93
C GLU A 409 31.77 11.79 -20.93
N THR A 410 31.41 13.07 -20.84
CA THR A 410 30.01 13.53 -20.84
C THR A 410 29.67 14.27 -22.13
N SER A 411 28.47 14.08 -22.67
CA SER A 411 27.96 14.83 -23.82
C SER A 411 27.82 16.33 -23.55
N ALA A 412 27.75 17.15 -24.61
CA ALA A 412 27.68 18.61 -24.51
C ALA A 412 26.41 19.14 -23.80
N ASP A 413 25.32 18.38 -23.86
CA ASP A 413 24.04 18.64 -23.16
C ASP A 413 23.95 17.95 -21.80
N GLY A 414 24.96 17.18 -21.40
CA GLY A 414 25.04 16.51 -20.10
C GLY A 414 24.24 15.21 -19.98
N THR A 415 23.44 14.85 -20.99
CA THR A 415 22.45 13.76 -20.94
C THR A 415 23.05 12.37 -21.15
N THR A 416 24.30 12.27 -21.59
CA THR A 416 24.97 10.99 -21.86
C THR A 416 26.33 10.95 -21.19
N VAL A 417 26.70 9.79 -20.66
CA VAL A 417 28.04 9.46 -20.19
C VAL A 417 28.59 8.23 -20.93
N THR A 418 29.88 8.25 -21.25
CA THR A 418 30.59 7.14 -21.91
C THR A 418 31.84 6.77 -21.13
N PHE A 419 32.09 5.47 -20.95
CA PHE A 419 33.28 4.95 -20.26
C PHE A 419 33.65 3.54 -20.77
N THR A 420 34.86 3.07 -20.45
CA THR A 420 35.31 1.71 -20.75
C THR A 420 35.04 0.80 -19.54
N MET A 421 34.38 -0.34 -19.78
CA MET A 421 34.02 -1.27 -18.71
C MET A 421 35.27 -1.86 -18.04
N PRO A 422 35.44 -1.70 -16.71
CA PRO A 422 36.56 -2.28 -15.99
C PRO A 422 36.35 -3.78 -15.73
N GLU A 423 37.33 -4.42 -15.07
CA GLU A 423 37.26 -5.85 -14.70
C GLU A 423 36.21 -6.16 -13.63
N ASN A 424 35.64 -5.15 -12.97
CA ASN A 424 34.60 -5.30 -11.94
C ASN A 424 33.28 -4.66 -12.42
N SER A 425 32.16 -5.06 -11.82
CA SER A 425 30.88 -4.35 -11.96
C SER A 425 31.01 -2.89 -11.52
N VAL A 426 30.30 -2.01 -12.22
CA VAL A 426 30.27 -0.58 -11.92
C VAL A 426 28.86 -0.10 -11.68
N THR A 427 28.72 0.82 -10.75
CA THR A 427 27.53 1.64 -10.61
C THR A 427 27.79 2.96 -11.32
N VAL A 428 26.97 3.25 -12.32
CA VAL A 428 26.84 4.56 -12.95
C VAL A 428 25.76 5.29 -12.19
N SER A 429 26.16 6.20 -11.32
CA SER A 429 25.24 7.09 -10.62
C SER A 429 24.97 8.33 -11.46
N CYS A 430 23.71 8.66 -11.67
CA CYS A 430 23.30 9.92 -12.27
C CYS A 430 22.36 10.68 -11.34
N GLY A 431 22.71 11.92 -11.02
CA GLY A 431 21.90 12.80 -10.19
C GLY A 431 21.57 14.11 -10.87
N TYR A 432 20.32 14.54 -10.78
CA TYR A 432 19.99 15.92 -11.12
C TYR A 432 20.23 16.81 -9.90
N SER A 433 21.25 17.67 -9.98
CA SER A 433 21.52 18.63 -8.92
C SER A 433 20.77 19.92 -9.19
N LEU A 434 19.63 20.13 -8.51
CA LEU A 434 18.98 21.43 -8.51
C LEU A 434 19.87 22.48 -7.88
N GLN A 435 20.10 23.58 -8.59
CA GLN A 435 20.87 24.73 -8.06
C GLN A 435 20.03 25.74 -7.29
N LYS A 436 18.69 25.62 -7.36
CA LYS A 436 17.76 26.55 -6.72
C LYS A 436 16.63 25.79 -6.07
N SER A 437 16.23 26.23 -4.90
CA SER A 437 15.00 25.80 -4.23
C SER A 437 13.76 26.37 -4.93
N MET A 438 12.78 25.53 -5.23
CA MET A 438 11.64 25.86 -6.09
C MET A 438 10.29 25.48 -5.46
N VAL A 439 9.26 26.19 -5.89
CA VAL A 439 7.85 25.84 -5.67
C VAL A 439 7.29 25.36 -6.99
N VAL A 440 6.78 24.13 -6.98
CA VAL A 440 6.22 23.45 -8.15
C VAL A 440 4.74 23.82 -8.30
N GLY A 441 3.99 23.80 -7.21
CA GLY A 441 2.57 24.12 -7.23
C GLY A 441 1.90 23.91 -5.88
N SER A 442 0.57 23.91 -5.89
CA SER A 442 -0.25 23.61 -4.71
C SER A 442 -1.45 22.75 -5.09
N SER A 443 -1.99 22.02 -4.12
CA SER A 443 -3.21 21.23 -4.25
C SER A 443 -4.02 21.29 -2.96
N LEU A 444 -5.27 20.85 -3.01
CA LEU A 444 -6.10 20.67 -1.83
C LEU A 444 -6.30 19.19 -1.52
N SER A 445 -6.20 18.86 -0.23
CA SER A 445 -6.70 17.60 0.32
C SER A 445 -8.10 17.85 0.87
N LEU A 446 -9.08 17.08 0.41
CA LEU A 446 -10.48 17.20 0.84
C LEU A 446 -10.87 16.05 1.79
N GLY A 447 -9.96 15.70 2.70
CA GLY A 447 -10.18 14.68 3.72
C GLY A 447 -11.04 15.20 4.88
N GLY A 448 -11.04 14.48 6.01
CA GLY A 448 -11.75 14.92 7.22
C GLY A 448 -11.46 16.38 7.61
N ASP A 449 -10.22 16.84 7.39
CA ASP A 449 -9.85 18.25 7.32
C ASP A 449 -9.55 18.67 5.88
N ILE A 450 -9.78 19.95 5.55
CA ILE A 450 -9.28 20.54 4.31
C ILE A 450 -7.79 20.85 4.50
N GLY A 451 -6.94 20.19 3.73
CA GLY A 451 -5.50 20.45 3.70
C GLY A 451 -5.12 21.33 2.52
N VAL A 452 -4.24 22.30 2.74
CA VAL A 452 -3.53 22.98 1.64
C VAL A 452 -2.15 22.38 1.54
N ASN A 453 -1.87 21.73 0.41
CA ASN A 453 -0.57 21.16 0.09
C ASN A 453 0.21 22.10 -0.81
N ILE A 454 1.50 22.23 -0.56
CA ILE A 454 2.47 22.96 -1.36
C ILE A 454 3.55 21.96 -1.75
N TYR A 455 3.88 21.93 -3.03
CA TYR A 455 4.93 21.07 -3.55
C TYR A 455 6.21 21.87 -3.75
N VAL A 456 7.28 21.42 -3.12
CA VAL A 456 8.57 22.09 -3.13
C VAL A 456 9.67 21.16 -3.60
N LEU A 457 10.67 21.73 -4.26
CA LEU A 457 11.90 21.06 -4.64
C LEU A 457 13.07 21.84 -4.07
N PRO A 458 13.70 21.41 -2.97
CA PRO A 458 14.89 22.06 -2.44
C PRO A 458 16.07 21.92 -3.43
N ASP A 459 16.99 22.88 -3.42
CA ASP A 459 18.29 22.69 -4.07
C ASP A 459 19.07 21.54 -3.43
N ALA A 460 20.08 21.01 -4.12
CA ALA A 460 20.79 19.80 -3.72
C ALA A 460 21.41 19.87 -2.31
N GLU A 461 21.86 21.05 -1.87
CA GLU A 461 22.42 21.22 -0.53
C GLU A 461 21.31 21.33 0.53
N THR A 462 20.22 22.03 0.22
CA THR A 462 19.05 22.09 1.10
C THR A 462 18.36 20.72 1.21
N ALA A 463 18.39 19.89 0.18
CA ALA A 463 17.88 18.52 0.22
C ALA A 463 18.67 17.64 1.20
N LYS A 464 19.98 17.90 1.37
CA LYS A 464 20.85 17.17 2.31
C LYS A 464 20.66 17.68 3.74
N GLY A 465 19.61 17.19 4.40
CA GLY A 465 19.36 17.45 5.82
C GLY A 465 18.75 18.82 6.14
N GLY A 466 18.29 19.56 5.11
CA GLY A 466 17.43 20.72 5.31
C GLY A 466 15.96 20.33 5.50
N TYR A 467 15.12 21.34 5.70
CA TYR A 467 13.71 21.14 6.04
C TYR A 467 12.80 22.25 5.51
N ALA A 468 11.52 21.92 5.37
CA ALA A 468 10.46 22.90 5.19
C ALA A 468 9.82 23.23 6.55
N ALA A 469 9.66 24.53 6.83
CA ALA A 469 8.81 25.01 7.91
C ALA A 469 7.50 25.51 7.33
N VAL A 470 6.39 24.88 7.72
CA VAL A 470 5.05 25.23 7.27
C VAL A 470 4.24 25.79 8.42
N MET A 471 3.58 26.92 8.17
CA MET A 471 2.66 27.55 9.13
C MET A 471 1.31 27.73 8.44
N GLY A 472 0.29 27.01 8.91
CA GLY A 472 -1.10 27.26 8.57
C GLY A 472 -1.76 28.30 9.49
N PRO A 473 -2.99 28.72 9.16
CA PRO A 473 -3.74 29.71 9.93
C PRO A 473 -4.15 29.23 11.34
N ASN A 474 -4.13 27.91 11.57
CA ASN A 474 -4.51 27.29 12.84
C ASN A 474 -3.35 26.98 13.77
N ASP A 475 -2.12 27.14 13.26
CA ASP A 475 -0.93 26.70 13.94
C ASP A 475 -0.42 27.78 14.88
N LYS A 476 0.03 27.34 16.07
CA LYS A 476 0.73 28.21 17.03
C LYS A 476 2.23 28.27 16.76
N THR A 477 2.77 27.23 16.12
CA THR A 477 4.18 27.04 15.80
C THR A 477 4.28 26.35 14.45
N PRO A 478 5.31 26.63 13.63
CA PRO A 478 5.45 25.97 12.34
C PRO A 478 5.63 24.45 12.51
N HIS A 479 5.00 23.69 11.63
CA HIS A 479 5.29 22.27 11.41
C HIS A 479 6.62 22.15 10.67
N ARG A 480 7.49 21.27 11.16
CA ARG A 480 8.79 20.99 10.55
C ARG A 480 8.72 19.70 9.77
N PHE A 481 9.16 19.76 8.52
CA PHE A 481 9.17 18.66 7.56
C PHE A 481 10.61 18.44 7.11
N GLU A 482 11.30 17.44 7.67
CA GLU A 482 12.67 17.09 7.28
C GLU A 482 12.64 16.43 5.90
N PHE A 483 13.41 16.94 4.94
CA PHE A 483 13.37 16.35 3.59
C PHE A 483 13.89 14.91 3.55
N ALA A 484 14.83 14.57 4.43
CA ALA A 484 15.38 13.23 4.55
C ALA A 484 14.34 12.17 5.01
N ASP A 485 13.29 12.60 5.72
CA ASP A 485 12.26 11.71 6.26
C ASP A 485 10.99 11.68 5.39
N MET A 486 11.00 12.39 4.26
CA MET A 486 9.84 12.57 3.40
C MET A 486 9.98 11.84 2.07
N PRO A 487 8.93 11.17 1.59
CA PRO A 487 8.91 10.66 0.23
C PRO A 487 8.78 11.81 -0.77
N LEU A 488 9.58 11.76 -1.85
CA LEU A 488 9.43 12.67 -2.98
C LEU A 488 8.32 12.17 -3.92
N THR A 489 7.40 13.06 -4.31
CA THR A 489 6.35 12.74 -5.30
C THR A 489 6.74 13.22 -6.70
N ALA A 490 6.00 12.83 -7.74
CA ALA A 490 6.19 13.32 -9.11
C ALA A 490 6.16 14.86 -9.24
N ASN A 491 5.53 15.56 -8.28
CA ASN A 491 5.42 17.02 -8.24
C ASN A 491 6.37 17.66 -7.21
N GLY A 492 7.21 16.87 -6.51
CA GLY A 492 8.11 17.32 -5.45
C GLY A 492 7.70 16.88 -4.04
N TYR A 493 8.38 17.40 -3.01
CA TYR A 493 8.04 17.11 -1.61
C TYR A 493 6.72 17.79 -1.25
N ARG A 494 5.76 17.00 -0.77
CA ARG A 494 4.43 17.49 -0.39
C ARG A 494 4.43 17.93 1.07
N VAL A 495 4.43 19.25 1.30
CA VAL A 495 4.33 19.85 2.64
C VAL A 495 3.02 20.63 2.74
N GLY A 496 2.46 20.79 3.93
CA GLY A 496 1.16 21.44 4.03
C GLY A 496 0.64 21.56 5.45
N SER A 497 -0.57 22.13 5.57
CA SER A 497 -1.29 22.25 6.83
C SER A 497 -2.78 22.17 6.59
N SER A 498 -3.51 21.69 7.60
CA SER A 498 -4.98 21.79 7.65
C SER A 498 -5.42 23.24 7.81
N VAL A 499 -6.53 23.57 7.16
CA VAL A 499 -7.24 24.85 7.27
C VAL A 499 -8.70 24.58 7.62
N TYR A 500 -9.34 25.48 8.37
CA TYR A 500 -10.76 25.33 8.66
C TYR A 500 -11.60 25.82 7.49
N LEU A 501 -12.81 25.28 7.37
CA LEU A 501 -13.75 25.67 6.32
C LEU A 501 -14.06 27.18 6.35
N SER A 502 -13.97 27.80 7.54
CA SER A 502 -14.16 29.23 7.75
C SER A 502 -12.93 30.11 7.42
N GLN A 503 -11.82 29.52 6.98
CA GLN A 503 -10.53 30.21 6.76
C GLN A 503 -10.03 29.97 5.33
N GLN A 504 -10.90 30.12 4.33
CA GLN A 504 -10.54 29.82 2.95
C GLN A 504 -9.45 30.75 2.39
N ASP A 505 -9.39 31.97 2.90
CA ASP A 505 -8.35 32.98 2.66
C ASP A 505 -7.09 32.76 3.52
N GLY A 506 -7.17 31.91 4.55
CA GLY A 506 -6.10 31.59 5.46
C GLY A 506 -4.88 31.02 4.75
N GLU A 507 -3.76 31.74 4.83
CA GLU A 507 -2.54 31.35 4.14
C GLU A 507 -1.81 30.21 4.86
N VAL A 508 -1.52 29.14 4.12
CA VAL A 508 -0.47 28.19 4.46
C VAL A 508 0.84 28.69 3.85
N ARG A 509 1.79 29.00 4.72
CA ARG A 509 3.09 29.55 4.34
C ARG A 509 4.18 28.50 4.48
N VAL A 510 4.99 28.34 3.44
CA VAL A 510 6.19 27.51 3.46
C VAL A 510 7.46 28.36 3.39
N ARG A 511 8.48 27.94 4.14
CA ARG A 511 9.87 28.40 4.05
C ARG A 511 10.79 27.20 4.04
N LEU A 512 11.86 27.25 3.27
CA LEU A 512 12.89 26.22 3.27
C LEU A 512 14.13 26.69 4.00
N TYR A 513 14.76 25.77 4.70
CA TYR A 513 15.97 25.97 5.46
C TYR A 513 16.96 24.86 5.11
N ASP A 514 18.25 25.20 5.00
CA ASP A 514 19.30 24.18 4.90
C ASP A 514 19.56 23.53 6.27
N ALA A 515 20.49 22.58 6.31
CA ALA A 515 20.87 21.85 7.52
C ALA A 515 21.38 22.75 8.67
N ASP A 516 21.95 23.91 8.34
CA ASP A 516 22.42 24.91 9.31
C ASP A 516 21.30 25.86 9.79
N GLY A 517 20.08 25.70 9.28
CA GLY A 517 18.93 26.53 9.62
C GLY A 517 18.92 27.89 8.92
N LYS A 518 19.65 28.05 7.80
CA LYS A 518 19.64 29.28 7.00
C LYS A 518 18.52 29.20 5.96
N ALA A 519 17.74 30.29 5.88
CA ALA A 519 16.58 30.37 5.00
C ALA A 519 16.98 30.47 3.52
N GLN A 520 16.29 29.70 2.67
CA GLN A 520 16.53 29.65 1.24
C GLN A 520 15.65 30.63 0.45
N THR A 521 16.13 31.00 -0.74
CA THR A 521 15.32 31.75 -1.71
C THR A 521 14.56 30.77 -2.60
N LEU A 522 13.26 30.98 -2.73
CA LEU A 522 12.36 30.20 -3.56
C LEU A 522 12.21 30.80 -4.96
N TYR A 523 11.99 29.92 -5.94
CA TYR A 523 11.75 30.23 -7.35
C TYR A 523 10.55 29.44 -7.89
N THR A 524 9.90 29.92 -8.95
CA THR A 524 8.97 29.10 -9.74
C THR A 524 9.75 28.15 -10.66
N ILE A 525 9.09 27.14 -11.22
CA ILE A 525 9.60 26.29 -12.30
C ILE A 525 10.28 27.10 -13.43
N GLY A 526 9.62 28.14 -13.95
CA GLY A 526 10.21 29.01 -15.00
C GLY A 526 11.31 29.98 -14.52
N GLY A 527 11.96 29.71 -13.38
CA GLY A 527 13.09 30.49 -12.86
C GLY A 527 12.74 31.87 -12.26
N LYS A 528 11.46 32.24 -12.16
CA LYS A 528 11.03 33.50 -11.54
C LYS A 528 11.26 33.45 -10.03
N LYS A 529 11.99 34.43 -9.50
CA LYS A 529 12.25 34.55 -8.06
C LYS A 529 10.97 34.86 -7.29
N LEU A 530 10.66 34.06 -6.26
CA LEU A 530 9.52 34.22 -5.35
C LEU A 530 9.89 34.88 -4.02
N GLY A 531 11.15 34.76 -3.57
CA GLY A 531 11.62 35.33 -2.30
C GLY A 531 11.79 34.26 -1.22
N GLY A 532 11.82 34.65 0.07
CA GLY A 532 12.13 33.72 1.17
C GLY A 532 10.97 32.87 1.69
N SER A 533 9.78 32.99 1.12
CA SER A 533 8.61 32.19 1.48
C SER A 533 7.59 32.15 0.36
N TYR A 534 6.78 31.09 0.32
CA TYR A 534 5.62 30.98 -0.57
C TYR A 534 4.36 30.74 0.25
N THR A 535 3.22 31.18 -0.27
CA THR A 535 1.91 31.07 0.39
C THR A 535 0.90 30.50 -0.56
N ALA A 536 0.13 29.53 -0.10
CA ALA A 536 -1.07 29.03 -0.76
C ALA A 536 -2.28 29.14 0.19
N SER A 537 -3.48 29.17 -0.37
CA SER A 537 -4.73 29.10 0.39
C SER A 537 -5.78 28.38 -0.44
N VAL A 538 -6.89 27.97 0.19
CA VAL A 538 -8.02 27.37 -0.52
C VAL A 538 -8.54 28.33 -1.58
N GLU A 539 -8.67 29.61 -1.24
CA GLU A 539 -9.14 30.63 -2.18
C GLU A 539 -8.19 30.81 -3.38
N LYS A 540 -6.88 30.95 -3.14
CA LYS A 540 -5.89 31.09 -4.23
C LYS A 540 -5.90 29.88 -5.17
N TYR A 541 -6.10 28.67 -4.64
CA TYR A 541 -6.20 27.46 -5.44
C TYR A 541 -7.47 27.43 -6.29
N ILE A 542 -8.62 27.78 -5.69
CA ILE A 542 -9.90 27.86 -6.42
C ILE A 542 -9.83 28.93 -7.53
N GLU A 543 -9.23 30.09 -7.25
CA GLU A 543 -9.01 31.13 -8.25
C GLU A 543 -8.11 30.65 -9.40
N HIS A 544 -7.06 29.88 -9.09
CA HIS A 544 -6.18 29.31 -10.10
C HIS A 544 -6.91 28.35 -11.04
N ILE A 545 -7.69 27.41 -10.49
CA ILE A 545 -8.51 26.48 -11.31
C ILE A 545 -9.47 27.27 -12.19
N LYS A 546 -10.11 28.30 -11.66
CA LYS A 546 -11.09 29.12 -12.40
C LYS A 546 -10.46 29.94 -13.51
N ALA A 547 -9.26 30.48 -13.27
CA ALA A 547 -8.56 31.29 -14.27
C ALA A 547 -8.14 30.46 -15.50
N ASP A 548 -7.99 29.14 -15.35
CA ASP A 548 -7.62 28.21 -16.42
C ASP A 548 -8.58 27.01 -16.51
N SER A 549 -9.89 27.27 -16.40
CA SER A 549 -10.90 26.21 -16.27
C SER A 549 -10.96 25.25 -17.47
N GLY A 550 -10.42 25.64 -18.63
CA GLY A 550 -10.33 24.79 -19.83
C GLY A 550 -9.31 23.66 -19.71
N SER A 551 -8.34 23.79 -18.80
CA SER A 551 -7.28 22.80 -18.55
C SER A 551 -7.66 21.78 -17.46
N PHE A 552 -8.80 21.97 -16.79
CA PHE A 552 -9.24 21.12 -15.67
C PHE A 552 -10.57 20.41 -15.98
N ASP A 553 -10.83 19.31 -15.26
CA ASP A 553 -12.11 18.61 -15.33
C ASP A 553 -13.25 19.57 -14.92
N PRO A 554 -14.33 19.71 -15.72
CA PRO A 554 -15.48 20.53 -15.36
C PRO A 554 -16.05 20.21 -13.97
N LYS A 555 -16.04 18.94 -13.56
CA LYS A 555 -16.50 18.50 -12.24
C LYS A 555 -15.63 19.02 -11.09
N LEU A 556 -14.33 19.22 -11.33
CA LEU A 556 -13.42 19.84 -10.35
C LEU A 556 -13.78 21.32 -10.14
N THR A 557 -14.17 22.01 -11.21
CA THR A 557 -14.62 23.41 -11.13
C THR A 557 -15.92 23.52 -10.33
N GLU A 558 -16.88 22.62 -10.57
CA GLU A 558 -18.12 22.57 -9.77
C GLU A 558 -17.87 22.25 -8.29
N LEU A 559 -16.95 21.33 -8.00
CA LEU A 559 -16.54 21.03 -6.62
C LEU A 559 -15.86 22.23 -5.95
N ALA A 560 -15.00 22.94 -6.67
CA ALA A 560 -14.34 24.16 -6.19
C ALA A 560 -15.35 25.28 -5.89
N ASP A 561 -16.41 25.44 -6.71
CA ASP A 561 -17.50 26.36 -6.46
C ASP A 561 -18.30 25.99 -5.20
N ALA A 562 -18.67 24.71 -5.06
CA ALA A 562 -19.38 24.23 -3.89
C ALA A 562 -18.53 24.39 -2.61
N LEU A 563 -17.23 24.12 -2.69
CA LEU A 563 -16.29 24.34 -1.59
C LEU A 563 -16.23 25.83 -1.19
N LYS A 564 -16.10 26.74 -2.15
CA LYS A 564 -16.11 28.20 -1.88
C LYS A 564 -17.41 28.62 -1.19
N TYR A 565 -18.54 28.14 -1.71
CA TYR A 565 -19.85 28.51 -1.18
C TYR A 565 -20.07 28.03 0.26
N VAL A 566 -19.75 26.77 0.56
CA VAL A 566 -19.92 26.23 1.93
C VAL A 566 -18.99 26.91 2.94
N GLY A 567 -17.80 27.36 2.53
CA GLY A 567 -16.93 28.18 3.37
C GLY A 567 -17.51 29.55 3.69
N ALA A 568 -18.06 30.23 2.69
CA ALA A 568 -18.73 31.52 2.88
C ALA A 568 -19.94 31.41 3.82
N CYS A 569 -20.78 30.37 3.66
CA CYS A 569 -21.87 30.09 4.60
C CYS A 569 -21.36 29.77 6.01
N THR A 570 -20.22 29.09 6.12
CA THR A 570 -19.60 28.79 7.42
C THR A 570 -19.11 30.06 8.11
N GLN A 571 -18.48 30.98 7.38
CA GLN A 571 -18.05 32.27 7.91
C GLN A 571 -19.24 33.11 8.39
N GLN A 572 -20.32 33.14 7.63
CA GLN A 572 -21.55 33.83 8.00
C GLN A 572 -22.18 33.23 9.26
N TYR A 573 -22.35 31.91 9.32
CA TYR A 573 -22.90 31.23 10.50
C TYR A 573 -22.07 31.43 11.76
N LEU A 574 -20.74 31.51 11.63
CA LEU A 574 -19.83 31.76 12.75
C LEU A 574 -19.70 33.25 13.13
N GLY A 575 -20.38 34.16 12.41
CA GLY A 575 -20.28 35.61 12.62
C GLY A 575 -18.90 36.17 12.31
N ILE A 576 -18.17 35.56 11.37
CA ILE A 576 -16.86 36.01 10.90
C ILE A 576 -17.01 37.06 9.79
N GLU A 577 -17.96 36.84 8.89
CA GLU A 577 -18.35 37.80 7.85
C GLU A 577 -19.86 38.06 7.89
N ASP A 578 -20.26 39.30 7.56
CA ASP A 578 -21.66 39.71 7.49
C ASP A 578 -22.26 39.59 6.07
N THR A 579 -21.51 39.00 5.13
CA THR A 579 -21.91 38.89 3.72
C THR A 579 -23.05 37.89 3.56
N VAL A 580 -24.20 38.34 3.06
CA VAL A 580 -25.32 37.45 2.71
C VAL A 580 -25.01 36.71 1.41
N ASN A 581 -24.83 35.40 1.50
CA ASN A 581 -24.51 34.55 0.37
C ASN A 581 -25.78 33.99 -0.29
N THR A 582 -26.13 34.45 -1.48
CA THR A 582 -27.26 33.89 -2.25
C THR A 582 -26.98 32.44 -2.60
N ALA A 583 -27.93 31.54 -2.31
CA ALA A 583 -27.84 30.13 -2.68
C ALA A 583 -27.70 29.95 -4.20
N PRO A 584 -26.78 29.09 -4.65
CA PRO A 584 -26.79 28.58 -6.01
C PRO A 584 -28.17 28.04 -6.38
N ALA A 585 -28.58 28.25 -7.63
CA ALA A 585 -29.93 27.93 -8.09
C ALA A 585 -30.28 26.44 -7.95
N ASP A 586 -29.28 25.56 -8.02
CA ASP A 586 -29.42 24.11 -7.86
C ASP A 586 -29.70 23.66 -6.43
N ILE A 587 -29.48 24.53 -5.42
CA ILE A 587 -29.75 24.20 -4.02
C ILE A 587 -30.70 25.16 -3.30
N ALA A 588 -31.16 26.22 -3.96
CA ALA A 588 -32.07 27.20 -3.37
C ALA A 588 -33.35 26.54 -2.83
N ASP A 589 -33.90 25.59 -3.59
CA ASP A 589 -35.17 24.92 -3.31
C ASP A 589 -35.03 23.61 -2.52
N VAL A 590 -33.82 23.25 -2.07
CA VAL A 590 -33.62 22.02 -1.27
C VAL A 590 -34.37 22.12 0.06
N THR A 591 -35.12 21.05 0.38
CA THR A 591 -35.94 20.91 1.58
C THR A 591 -35.57 19.65 2.37
N SER A 592 -36.18 19.45 3.54
CA SER A 592 -36.00 18.21 4.32
C SER A 592 -36.46 16.95 3.59
N ALA A 593 -37.38 17.06 2.62
CA ALA A 593 -37.84 15.94 1.81
C ALA A 593 -36.72 15.40 0.89
N ASP A 594 -35.91 16.29 0.32
CA ASP A 594 -34.83 15.91 -0.60
C ASP A 594 -33.70 15.14 0.11
N VAL A 595 -33.53 15.39 1.42
CA VAL A 595 -32.52 14.75 2.27
C VAL A 595 -33.11 13.76 3.28
N GLU A 596 -34.38 13.37 3.12
CA GLU A 596 -35.09 12.49 4.07
C GLU A 596 -34.39 11.14 4.26
N LYS A 597 -33.77 10.61 3.20
CA LYS A 597 -32.98 9.37 3.25
C LYS A 597 -31.82 9.41 4.26
N TYR A 598 -31.36 10.59 4.66
CA TYR A 598 -30.27 10.76 5.62
C TYR A 598 -30.76 10.96 7.06
N ARG A 599 -32.07 10.94 7.30
CA ARG A 599 -32.65 11.07 8.63
C ARG A 599 -32.02 10.07 9.61
N ALA A 600 -31.67 10.55 10.80
CA ALA A 600 -31.15 9.71 11.87
C ALA A 600 -32.19 8.65 12.28
N VAL A 601 -31.80 7.37 12.28
CA VAL A 601 -32.69 6.26 12.66
C VAL A 601 -32.17 5.63 13.93
N SER A 602 -33.02 5.54 14.96
CA SER A 602 -32.69 4.86 16.21
C SER A 602 -33.42 3.52 16.35
N SER A 603 -32.79 2.56 17.03
CA SER A 603 -33.35 1.23 17.27
C SER A 603 -32.80 0.63 18.57
N GLY A 604 -33.48 -0.40 19.11
CA GLY A 604 -33.09 -1.04 20.36
C GLY A 604 -33.62 -0.32 21.61
N SER A 605 -33.20 -0.79 22.78
CA SER A 605 -33.66 -0.30 24.09
C SER A 605 -32.74 0.78 24.62
N LYS A 606 -33.30 1.98 24.88
CA LYS A 606 -32.54 3.09 25.49
C LYS A 606 -32.04 2.70 26.89
N PRO A 607 -30.81 3.08 27.26
CA PRO A 607 -30.33 2.96 28.65
C PRO A 607 -31.20 3.76 29.63
N ASP A 608 -31.20 3.36 30.90
CA ASP A 608 -31.98 4.05 31.94
C ASP A 608 -31.50 5.49 32.14
N GLY A 609 -32.44 6.45 32.09
CA GLY A 609 -32.13 7.88 32.24
C GLY A 609 -31.43 8.50 31.03
N PHE A 610 -31.30 7.76 29.92
CA PHE A 610 -30.69 8.24 28.67
C PHE A 610 -31.68 9.04 27.81
N SER A 611 -31.23 10.18 27.27
CA SER A 611 -31.94 10.89 26.21
C SER A 611 -30.99 11.35 25.11
N TYR A 612 -31.28 10.99 23.86
CA TYR A 612 -30.57 11.53 22.71
C TYR A 612 -31.07 12.96 22.43
N ILE A 613 -30.14 13.91 22.30
CA ILE A 613 -30.44 15.34 22.09
C ILE A 613 -30.36 15.69 20.62
N GLY A 614 -29.29 15.26 19.94
CA GLY A 614 -29.08 15.61 18.54
C GLY A 614 -27.65 15.42 18.07
N ILE A 615 -27.40 15.88 16.86
CA ILE A 615 -26.15 15.77 16.13
C ILE A 615 -25.67 17.18 15.74
N ALA A 616 -24.37 17.44 15.67
CA ALA A 616 -23.84 18.70 15.13
C ALA A 616 -22.42 18.53 14.57
N PRO A 617 -22.08 19.14 13.42
CA PRO A 617 -20.74 19.13 12.86
C PRO A 617 -19.79 20.08 13.61
N ILE A 618 -18.50 19.77 13.61
CA ILE A 618 -17.44 20.61 14.19
C ILE A 618 -16.80 21.46 13.10
N LEU A 619 -17.35 22.65 12.86
CA LEU A 619 -16.90 23.54 11.76
C LEU A 619 -15.50 24.16 11.96
N LYS A 620 -14.88 23.97 13.14
CA LYS A 620 -13.55 24.49 13.53
C LYS A 620 -12.47 23.41 13.62
N GLY A 621 -12.65 22.25 12.99
CA GLY A 621 -11.67 21.16 13.07
C GLY A 621 -11.98 19.99 12.15
N GLY A 622 -12.67 20.25 11.03
CA GLY A 622 -13.01 19.26 10.01
C GLY A 622 -14.51 19.05 9.80
N THR A 623 -14.88 17.92 9.21
CA THR A 623 -16.27 17.44 9.04
C THR A 623 -16.70 16.49 10.16
N ALA A 624 -15.94 16.44 11.26
CA ALA A 624 -16.24 15.63 12.44
C ALA A 624 -17.62 15.94 13.02
N ILE A 625 -18.25 14.95 13.63
CA ILE A 625 -19.63 15.04 14.06
C ILE A 625 -19.74 14.72 15.54
N ARG A 626 -20.46 15.55 16.30
CA ARG A 626 -20.79 15.28 17.70
C ARG A 626 -22.22 14.78 17.84
N LEU A 627 -22.40 13.71 18.59
CA LEU A 627 -23.71 13.24 19.04
C LEU A 627 -23.89 13.62 20.50
N TYR A 628 -24.89 14.43 20.79
CA TYR A 628 -25.22 14.91 22.12
C TYR A 628 -26.30 14.04 22.75
N TYR A 629 -26.14 13.75 24.04
CA TYR A 629 -27.11 12.99 24.84
C TYR A 629 -27.03 13.38 26.32
N THR A 630 -28.06 13.06 27.10
CA THR A 630 -28.02 13.05 28.56
C THR A 630 -28.01 11.63 29.08
N ALA A 631 -27.33 11.41 30.20
CA ALA A 631 -27.35 10.17 30.98
C ALA A 631 -26.95 10.49 32.44
N PRO A 632 -27.34 9.67 33.43
CA PRO A 632 -26.85 9.83 34.80
C PRO A 632 -25.31 9.70 34.84
N SER A 633 -24.62 10.60 35.55
CA SER A 633 -23.14 10.62 35.56
C SER A 633 -22.50 9.38 36.18
N ASP A 634 -23.24 8.66 37.00
CA ASP A 634 -22.85 7.38 37.62
C ASP A 634 -23.23 6.16 36.76
N LYS A 635 -23.92 6.37 35.62
CA LYS A 635 -24.42 5.32 34.72
C LYS A 635 -24.28 5.73 33.25
N LEU A 636 -23.07 6.11 32.84
CA LEU A 636 -22.79 6.38 31.43
C LEU A 636 -22.83 5.09 30.60
N PRO A 637 -23.46 5.11 29.41
CA PRO A 637 -23.44 3.96 28.51
C PRO A 637 -22.04 3.76 27.94
N THR A 638 -21.70 2.52 27.60
CA THR A 638 -20.51 2.25 26.76
C THR A 638 -20.86 2.64 25.34
N VAL A 639 -20.10 3.58 24.76
CA VAL A 639 -20.35 4.06 23.41
C VAL A 639 -19.37 3.44 22.44
N THR A 640 -19.86 2.84 21.35
CA THR A 640 -19.00 2.23 20.31
C THR A 640 -19.38 2.66 18.90
N LEU A 641 -18.37 2.85 18.06
CA LEU A 641 -18.47 3.07 16.61
C LEU A 641 -17.74 1.93 15.90
N ASN A 642 -18.47 1.10 15.13
CA ASN A 642 -17.89 -0.06 14.43
C ASN A 642 -17.05 -0.98 15.33
N GLY A 643 -17.42 -1.13 16.61
CA GLY A 643 -16.70 -1.95 17.59
C GLY A 643 -15.56 -1.22 18.34
N MET A 644 -15.18 -0.01 17.91
CA MET A 644 -14.23 0.83 18.65
C MET A 644 -14.95 1.65 19.72
N THR A 645 -14.40 1.72 20.94
CA THR A 645 -14.99 2.51 22.03
C THR A 645 -14.73 4.00 21.80
N LEU A 646 -15.77 4.83 21.94
CA LEU A 646 -15.68 6.28 21.88
C LEU A 646 -15.70 6.88 23.29
N GLU A 647 -14.91 7.93 23.49
CA GLU A 647 -14.90 8.68 24.75
C GLU A 647 -16.13 9.59 24.86
N SER A 648 -16.82 9.51 26.01
CA SER A 648 -17.92 10.38 26.36
C SER A 648 -17.42 11.63 27.08
N VAL A 649 -17.55 12.79 26.44
CA VAL A 649 -17.07 14.06 26.98
C VAL A 649 -18.22 14.86 27.58
N LYS A 650 -18.07 15.28 28.83
CA LYS A 650 -19.08 16.09 29.54
C LYS A 650 -19.12 17.52 28.99
N CYS A 651 -20.31 18.02 28.67
CA CYS A 651 -20.57 19.38 28.19
C CYS A 651 -21.84 19.94 28.85
N GLY A 652 -21.67 20.80 29.86
CA GLY A 652 -22.79 21.29 30.68
C GLY A 652 -23.53 20.14 31.38
N ASP A 653 -24.85 20.10 31.22
CA ASP A 653 -25.74 19.04 31.73
C ASP A 653 -25.87 17.84 30.76
N SER A 654 -25.08 17.83 29.68
CA SER A 654 -25.11 16.80 28.64
C SER A 654 -23.72 16.17 28.45
N PHE A 655 -23.68 15.15 27.62
CA PHE A 655 -22.47 14.49 27.14
C PHE A 655 -22.47 14.53 25.62
N TYR A 656 -21.29 14.46 25.01
CA TYR A 656 -21.15 14.16 23.60
C TYR A 656 -20.13 13.06 23.36
N VAL A 657 -20.33 12.34 22.26
CA VAL A 657 -19.26 11.54 21.62
C VAL A 657 -18.93 12.16 20.28
N GLU A 658 -17.66 12.05 19.89
CA GLU A 658 -17.17 12.57 18.63
C GLU A 658 -16.97 11.42 17.65
N ILE A 659 -17.66 11.49 16.51
CA ILE A 659 -17.37 10.68 15.34
C ILE A 659 -16.24 11.41 14.60
N PRO A 660 -15.11 10.74 14.34
CA PRO A 660 -13.99 11.33 13.61
C PRO A 660 -14.42 11.93 12.27
N ALA A 661 -13.67 12.95 11.82
CA ALA A 661 -13.95 13.63 10.57
C ALA A 661 -13.99 12.65 9.38
N VAL A 662 -15.06 12.74 8.60
CA VAL A 662 -15.29 11.89 7.42
C VAL A 662 -14.86 12.61 6.16
N ASN A 663 -14.27 11.90 5.21
CA ASN A 663 -13.89 12.49 3.91
C ASN A 663 -15.09 13.22 3.28
N CYS A 664 -14.88 14.28 2.49
CA CYS A 664 -15.98 14.99 1.83
C CYS A 664 -16.85 14.07 0.93
N ARG A 665 -16.28 12.94 0.46
CA ARG A 665 -16.95 11.84 -0.27
C ARG A 665 -17.80 10.91 0.59
N GLU A 666 -17.72 11.04 1.91
CA GLU A 666 -18.36 10.15 2.88
C GLU A 666 -19.31 10.89 3.81
N LEU A 667 -19.69 12.13 3.46
CA LEU A 667 -20.63 12.91 4.27
C LEU A 667 -22.02 12.25 4.34
N ASP A 668 -22.38 11.49 3.32
CA ASP A 668 -23.62 10.72 3.22
C ASP A 668 -23.52 9.32 3.88
N LYS A 669 -22.30 8.83 4.11
CA LYS A 669 -22.00 7.49 4.62
C LYS A 669 -22.57 7.30 6.02
N VAL A 670 -23.50 6.36 6.13
CA VAL A 670 -24.18 6.05 7.39
C VAL A 670 -23.28 5.20 8.27
N CYS A 671 -22.97 5.70 9.47
CA CYS A 671 -22.34 4.94 10.53
C CYS A 671 -23.36 4.54 11.61
N THR A 672 -23.02 3.53 12.41
CA THR A 672 -23.85 3.09 13.54
C THR A 672 -23.10 3.34 14.84
N VAL A 673 -23.66 4.23 15.67
CA VAL A 673 -23.19 4.49 17.04
C VAL A 673 -24.06 3.69 18.00
N CYS A 674 -23.44 2.84 18.81
CA CYS A 674 -24.12 2.05 19.84
C CYS A 674 -23.89 2.69 21.21
N PHE A 675 -24.96 2.92 21.95
CA PHE A 675 -24.99 3.25 23.38
C PHE A 675 -25.50 2.01 24.11
N ASP A 676 -24.58 1.15 24.56
CA ASP A 676 -24.88 -0.23 24.97
C ASP A 676 -25.68 -0.99 23.88
N SER A 677 -26.96 -1.27 24.12
CA SER A 677 -27.86 -1.95 23.18
C SER A 677 -28.68 -1.00 22.29
N PHE A 678 -28.69 0.29 22.59
CA PHE A 678 -29.38 1.31 21.79
C PHE A 678 -28.50 1.76 20.63
N LYS A 679 -29.04 1.74 19.41
CA LYS A 679 -28.27 2.04 18.20
C LYS A 679 -28.84 3.27 17.52
N ILE A 680 -27.95 4.14 17.04
CA ILE A 680 -28.27 5.30 16.22
C ILE A 680 -27.51 5.18 14.90
N ARG A 681 -28.23 5.15 13.78
CA ARG A 681 -27.69 5.25 12.42
C ARG A 681 -27.70 6.70 11.97
N VAL A 682 -26.53 7.26 11.69
CA VAL A 682 -26.33 8.68 11.35
C VAL A 682 -25.22 8.87 10.33
N SER A 683 -25.27 9.96 9.58
CA SER A 683 -24.19 10.50 8.75
C SER A 683 -24.04 12.01 9.01
N ALA A 684 -23.08 12.67 8.36
CA ALA A 684 -22.98 14.15 8.44
C ALA A 684 -24.26 14.81 7.90
N LEU A 685 -24.86 14.22 6.85
CA LEU A 685 -26.11 14.70 6.27
C LEU A 685 -27.35 14.45 7.15
N SER A 686 -27.26 13.63 8.21
CA SER A 686 -28.32 13.55 9.22
C SER A 686 -28.52 14.87 9.98
N TYR A 687 -27.46 15.67 10.12
CA TYR A 687 -27.59 17.02 10.68
C TYR A 687 -28.34 17.95 9.73
N VAL A 688 -27.99 17.91 8.44
CA VAL A 688 -28.64 18.70 7.40
C VAL A 688 -30.15 18.43 7.40
N TRP A 689 -30.56 17.15 7.40
CA TRP A 689 -31.97 16.79 7.49
C TRP A 689 -32.63 17.38 8.75
N SER A 690 -31.99 17.24 9.92
CA SER A 690 -32.56 17.70 11.20
C SER A 690 -32.75 19.22 11.25
N VAL A 691 -31.83 19.99 10.66
CA VAL A 691 -31.94 21.45 10.55
C VAL A 691 -33.03 21.84 9.57
N LEU A 692 -33.06 21.25 8.37
CA LEU A 692 -34.06 21.57 7.35
C LEU A 692 -35.47 21.19 7.78
N ASP A 693 -35.64 20.10 8.52
CA ASP A 693 -36.94 19.67 9.06
C ASP A 693 -37.45 20.66 10.12
N LYS A 694 -36.55 21.16 10.96
CA LYS A 694 -36.91 22.07 12.06
C LYS A 694 -37.09 23.52 11.62
N TYR A 695 -36.21 24.02 10.75
CA TYR A 695 -36.08 25.44 10.44
C TYR A 695 -36.32 25.76 8.96
N GLY A 696 -36.27 24.78 8.05
CA GLY A 696 -36.26 25.01 6.60
C GLY A 696 -37.55 25.59 6.01
N SER A 697 -38.66 25.58 6.77
CA SER A 697 -39.92 26.25 6.40
C SER A 697 -40.21 27.51 7.22
N THR A 698 -39.24 28.02 7.96
CA THR A 698 -39.35 29.18 8.85
C THR A 698 -38.29 30.22 8.51
N ASP A 699 -38.47 31.46 8.99
CA ASP A 699 -37.42 32.49 8.95
C ASP A 699 -36.47 32.42 10.16
N GLU A 700 -36.56 31.35 10.96
CA GLU A 700 -35.69 31.11 12.12
C GLU A 700 -34.38 30.45 11.67
N GLU A 701 -33.24 30.92 12.19
CA GLU A 701 -31.89 30.38 11.89
C GLU A 701 -31.53 30.33 10.37
N PRO A 702 -31.68 31.44 9.61
CA PRO A 702 -31.46 31.45 8.18
C PRO A 702 -30.01 31.13 7.77
N GLU A 703 -29.01 31.57 8.54
CA GLU A 703 -27.60 31.27 8.29
C GLU A 703 -27.29 29.78 8.47
N LEU A 704 -27.89 29.14 9.47
CA LEU A 704 -27.72 27.71 9.73
C LEU A 704 -28.38 26.86 8.63
N THR A 705 -29.56 27.28 8.16
CA THR A 705 -30.26 26.65 7.05
C THR A 705 -29.45 26.76 5.75
N ALA A 706 -28.88 27.93 5.46
CA ALA A 706 -28.00 28.15 4.31
C ALA A 706 -26.74 27.27 4.37
N LEU A 707 -26.08 27.19 5.53
CA LEU A 707 -24.93 26.31 5.74
C LEU A 707 -25.27 24.83 5.50
N CYS A 708 -26.42 24.36 5.97
CA CYS A 708 -26.84 22.97 5.78
C CYS A 708 -27.11 22.64 4.31
N LYS A 709 -27.74 23.55 3.55
CA LYS A 709 -27.90 23.41 2.09
C LYS A 709 -26.54 23.39 1.38
N ALA A 710 -25.61 24.24 1.80
CA ALA A 710 -24.27 24.31 1.23
C ALA A 710 -23.45 23.02 1.51
N LEU A 711 -23.55 22.45 2.71
CA LEU A 711 -22.92 21.17 3.06
C LEU A 711 -23.46 20.01 2.21
N TYR A 712 -24.77 19.99 1.97
CA TYR A 712 -25.38 19.02 1.07
C TYR A 712 -24.87 19.18 -0.36
N ASN A 713 -24.82 20.41 -0.88
CA ASN A 713 -24.26 20.68 -2.21
C ASN A 713 -22.82 20.19 -2.33
N TYR A 714 -22.00 20.53 -1.34
CA TYR A 714 -20.59 20.15 -1.31
C TYR A 714 -20.42 18.63 -1.34
N SER A 715 -21.22 17.88 -0.58
CA SER A 715 -21.26 16.41 -0.66
C SER A 715 -21.61 15.93 -2.06
N GLN A 716 -22.67 16.44 -2.68
CA GLN A 716 -23.10 15.99 -4.02
C GLN A 716 -22.05 16.26 -5.10
N LYS A 717 -21.39 17.43 -5.07
CA LYS A 717 -20.32 17.76 -6.01
C LYS A 717 -19.07 16.93 -5.77
N ALA A 718 -18.77 16.59 -4.51
CA ALA A 718 -17.67 15.68 -4.18
C ALA A 718 -17.92 14.30 -4.78
N ASP A 719 -19.10 13.71 -4.55
CA ASP A 719 -19.47 12.40 -5.10
C ASP A 719 -19.34 12.37 -6.62
N ALA A 720 -19.86 13.41 -7.30
CA ALA A 720 -19.83 13.51 -8.75
C ALA A 720 -18.41 13.57 -9.34
N TYR A 721 -17.50 14.31 -8.69
CA TYR A 721 -16.10 14.43 -9.11
C TYR A 721 -15.32 13.13 -8.91
N PHE A 722 -15.60 12.43 -7.81
CA PHE A 722 -14.78 11.31 -7.36
C PHE A 722 -15.29 9.92 -7.74
N ALA A 723 -16.46 9.80 -8.37
CA ALA A 723 -17.00 8.54 -8.91
C ALA A 723 -16.24 7.99 -10.15
N LYS A 724 -14.94 8.28 -10.29
CA LYS A 724 -14.10 7.81 -11.41
C LYS A 724 -13.35 6.54 -11.08
#